data_AF-A0A2G5WG17-F1
#
_entry.id   AF-A0A2G5WG17-F1
#
_cell.length_a   1.000
_cell.length_b   1.000
_cell.length_c   1.000
_cell.angle_alpha   90.00
_cell.angle_beta   90.00
_cell.angle_gamma   90.00
#
_symmetry.space_group_name_H-M   'P 1'
#
loop_
_entity.id
_entity.type
_entity.pdbx_description
1 polymer ?
#
loop_
_entity_poly.entity_id
_entity_poly.type
_entity_poly.pdbx_seq_one_letter_code
_entity_poly.pdbx_strand_id
1 'polypeptide(L)'
;MDIYQEFSARNMMACLDSETFLDYLLRQWTLRGRHLDVCQVIDHPKFEEIIENYKDEERFSVFVELSRLYQGEIALANTYNDTLLAIVYGEDFDPLDMESTVHVKGDWKYHLWFYYLNNEGYIHEAWELFDTEIYPLCTSLSNTRTEHVQAVSRYFDEICILMQKTKNPDVLYGVDDKTVRNLNELFLLIIRNNILIETSSKQSFCENLVHFMLNKNMHHLGIEFYITFKEFFNLNETPTIIKLVELSEYANDYHAVNVIYGDIQTVKNRIDKYRGDIDGHLEVISEYILRVKQLIEENHSEMLQGDSFIRESFDFFFDECSIYESASSDFTVLSFIEKDYLLRKLLDAVICFFKEQKQLTSKAGNKLEPALSMLIDYELGIEGMRLRNRIISLSPSQGIDYKETVIHDALSQLRDFLTEFYLIELSDDADAILQKFGKKVIEAYDETKALALLTKTYADLRPSDYSVNHKTTYGFTHEEQQRFVEEDNRVDKLMAFDEVKKLLLTAEWQWKNHVQFLDTNQAGGEEQTGLEYAYIVANYLKAVEIFLCDKLVNIQAEKENLPRIGIYKFGKPKNVVVGGEDYRNGVTMGNLYNYLLDYGTTILKPVADKRKVKEYVTHWTANVRNSQIHKDTILSIDETNRIRKDTLVILKRLLSDFE
;
A
#
# COMPACT_ATOMS: atom_id res chain seq x y z
N MET A 1 34.49 -26.49 -6.00
CA MET A 1 34.55 -27.96 -6.22
C MET A 1 34.42 -28.13 -7.72
N ASP A 2 35.40 -28.78 -8.35
CA ASP A 2 35.46 -28.92 -9.82
C ASP A 2 34.21 -29.68 -10.33
N ILE A 3 33.59 -29.23 -11.44
CA ILE A 3 32.39 -29.83 -12.05
C ILE A 3 32.58 -31.33 -12.25
N TYR A 4 33.80 -31.76 -12.62
CA TYR A 4 34.16 -33.17 -12.76
C TYR A 4 34.05 -33.95 -11.44
N GLN A 5 34.51 -33.36 -10.34
CA GLN A 5 34.43 -33.97 -9.00
C GLN A 5 32.99 -34.00 -8.50
N GLU A 6 32.19 -32.97 -8.81
CA GLU A 6 30.78 -32.90 -8.42
C GLU A 6 29.93 -33.92 -9.17
N PHE A 7 30.15 -34.08 -10.48
CA PHE A 7 29.50 -35.12 -11.27
C PHE A 7 29.88 -36.52 -10.79
N SER A 8 31.17 -36.78 -10.61
CA SER A 8 31.69 -38.10 -10.20
C SER A 8 31.22 -38.50 -8.80
N ALA A 9 31.04 -37.52 -7.90
CA ALA A 9 30.50 -37.75 -6.56
C ALA A 9 29.00 -38.09 -6.57
N ARG A 10 28.23 -37.52 -7.53
CA ARG A 10 26.78 -37.72 -7.65
C ARG A 10 26.41 -38.97 -8.44
N ASN A 11 27.22 -39.35 -9.42
CA ASN A 11 26.99 -40.50 -10.29
C ASN A 11 28.07 -41.55 -10.05
N MET A 12 27.98 -42.28 -8.93
CA MET A 12 28.91 -43.37 -8.61
C MET A 12 28.93 -44.39 -9.77
N MET A 13 30.09 -44.55 -10.41
CA MET A 13 30.37 -45.42 -11.56
C MET A 13 30.00 -44.92 -12.98
N ALA A 14 29.53 -43.68 -13.16
CA ALA A 14 29.41 -43.13 -14.51
C ALA A 14 30.77 -42.68 -15.05
N CYS A 15 31.15 -43.14 -16.25
CA CYS A 15 32.30 -42.59 -16.98
C CYS A 15 32.01 -41.15 -17.40
N LEU A 16 33.05 -40.32 -17.42
CA LEU A 16 33.01 -38.94 -17.93
C LEU A 16 32.56 -38.89 -19.41
N ASP A 17 32.62 -40.03 -20.10
CA ASP A 17 32.24 -40.24 -21.48
C ASP A 17 30.79 -40.80 -21.55
N SER A 18 29.83 -40.19 -20.86
CA SER A 18 28.44 -40.64 -20.86
C SER A 18 27.47 -39.53 -21.25
N GLU A 19 26.38 -39.88 -21.94
CA GLU A 19 25.25 -38.98 -22.26
C GLU A 19 24.77 -38.22 -21.00
N THR A 20 24.79 -38.90 -19.85
CA THR A 20 24.49 -38.36 -18.51
C THR A 20 25.43 -37.21 -18.09
N PHE A 21 26.70 -37.24 -18.49
CA PHE A 21 27.66 -36.16 -18.22
C PHE A 21 27.39 -34.93 -19.08
N LEU A 22 27.08 -35.13 -20.36
CA LEU A 22 26.75 -34.04 -21.28
C LEU A 22 25.43 -33.35 -20.90
N ASP A 23 24.42 -34.12 -20.50
CA ASP A 23 23.19 -33.60 -19.88
C ASP A 23 23.47 -32.82 -18.59
N TYR A 24 24.43 -33.27 -17.79
CA TYR A 24 24.83 -32.58 -16.57
C TYR A 24 25.53 -31.24 -16.87
N LEU A 25 26.36 -31.16 -17.91
CA LEU A 25 26.99 -29.91 -18.33
C LEU A 25 25.99 -28.88 -18.83
N LEU A 26 25.02 -29.29 -19.64
CA LEU A 26 23.90 -28.43 -20.06
C LEU A 26 23.13 -27.90 -18.84
N ARG A 27 22.85 -28.76 -17.84
CA ARG A 27 22.23 -28.34 -16.59
C ARG A 27 23.10 -27.38 -15.79
N GLN A 28 24.41 -27.60 -15.69
CA GLN A 28 25.33 -26.69 -14.99
C GLN A 28 25.43 -25.33 -15.69
N TRP A 29 25.36 -25.28 -17.01
CA TRP A 29 25.39 -24.04 -17.80
C TRP A 29 24.21 -23.13 -17.44
N THR A 30 23.03 -23.72 -17.27
CA THR A 30 21.80 -23.00 -16.88
C THR A 30 21.79 -22.52 -15.41
N LEU A 31 22.79 -22.86 -14.59
CA LEU A 31 22.92 -22.37 -13.22
C LEU A 31 23.68 -21.03 -13.18
N ARG A 32 23.09 -20.01 -12.55
CA ARG A 32 23.67 -18.66 -12.41
C ARG A 32 25.12 -18.72 -11.90
N GLY A 33 26.04 -18.16 -12.70
CA GLY A 33 27.46 -18.05 -12.38
C GLY A 33 28.32 -19.27 -12.72
N ARG A 34 27.74 -20.38 -13.16
CA ARG A 34 28.47 -21.63 -13.49
C ARG A 34 28.76 -21.84 -14.98
N HIS A 35 28.34 -20.93 -15.85
CA HIS A 35 28.69 -20.95 -17.27
C HIS A 35 30.22 -20.94 -17.45
N LEU A 36 30.97 -20.13 -16.68
CA LEU A 36 32.43 -20.10 -16.71
C LEU A 36 33.06 -21.44 -16.27
N ASP A 37 32.46 -22.11 -15.28
CA ASP A 37 32.94 -23.40 -14.82
C ASP A 37 32.73 -24.49 -15.90
N VAL A 38 31.61 -24.42 -16.63
CA VAL A 38 31.37 -25.31 -17.78
C VAL A 38 32.31 -24.98 -18.95
N CYS A 39 32.62 -23.70 -19.19
CA CYS A 39 33.65 -23.32 -20.16
C CYS A 39 35.02 -23.92 -19.82
N GLN A 40 35.41 -23.94 -18.54
CA GLN A 40 36.67 -24.56 -18.09
C GLN A 40 36.70 -26.08 -18.31
N VAL A 41 35.54 -26.73 -18.23
CA VAL A 41 35.39 -28.16 -18.57
C VAL A 41 35.55 -28.37 -20.08
N ILE A 42 34.95 -27.48 -20.89
CA ILE A 42 35.01 -27.52 -22.36
C ILE A 42 36.44 -27.30 -22.88
N ASP A 43 37.22 -26.43 -22.24
CA ASP A 43 38.64 -26.16 -22.56
C ASP A 43 39.60 -27.28 -22.12
N HIS A 44 39.12 -28.30 -21.41
CA HIS A 44 39.98 -29.36 -20.90
C HIS A 44 40.36 -30.36 -22.03
N PRO A 45 41.64 -30.76 -22.20
CA PRO A 45 42.08 -31.64 -23.30
C PRO A 45 41.36 -33.00 -23.37
N LYS A 46 40.93 -33.53 -22.22
CA LYS A 46 40.14 -34.77 -22.17
C LYS A 46 38.72 -34.61 -22.71
N PHE A 47 38.20 -33.38 -22.76
CA PHE A 47 36.88 -33.10 -23.30
C PHE A 47 36.88 -33.12 -24.83
N GLU A 48 37.97 -32.69 -25.48
CA GLU A 48 38.17 -32.88 -26.93
C GLU A 48 38.10 -34.37 -27.31
N GLU A 49 38.74 -35.24 -26.50
CA GLU A 49 38.72 -36.70 -26.69
C GLU A 49 37.29 -37.28 -26.53
N ILE A 50 36.52 -36.76 -25.57
CA ILE A 50 35.10 -37.11 -25.38
C ILE A 50 34.28 -36.66 -26.59
N ILE A 51 34.41 -35.40 -27.00
CA ILE A 51 33.70 -34.84 -28.15
C ILE A 51 33.99 -35.62 -29.44
N GLU A 52 35.25 -36.00 -29.69
CA GLU A 52 35.61 -36.76 -30.89
C GLU A 52 34.91 -38.13 -30.95
N ASN A 53 34.68 -38.76 -29.80
CA ASN A 53 33.94 -40.02 -29.71
C ASN A 53 32.43 -39.87 -29.98
N TYR A 54 31.89 -38.65 -29.89
CA TYR A 54 30.46 -38.33 -30.10
C TYR A 54 30.22 -37.37 -31.28
N LYS A 55 31.23 -37.15 -32.12
CA LYS A 55 31.21 -36.16 -33.21
C LYS A 55 30.16 -36.40 -34.29
N ASP A 56 29.74 -37.66 -34.46
CA ASP A 56 28.72 -38.07 -35.43
C ASP A 56 27.29 -38.01 -34.85
N GLU A 57 27.14 -37.68 -33.56
CA GLU A 57 25.84 -37.46 -32.94
C GLU A 57 25.44 -35.99 -33.03
N GLU A 58 24.37 -35.72 -33.78
CA GLU A 58 23.84 -34.40 -34.11
C GLU A 58 23.57 -33.52 -32.86
N ARG A 59 23.29 -34.15 -31.72
CA ARG A 59 23.05 -33.50 -30.41
C ARG A 59 24.30 -32.90 -29.77
N PHE A 60 25.50 -33.29 -30.19
CA PHE A 60 26.77 -32.90 -29.57
C PHE A 60 27.68 -32.04 -30.47
N SER A 61 27.22 -31.74 -31.68
CA SER A 61 27.80 -30.74 -32.62
C SER A 61 28.04 -29.38 -31.95
N VAL A 62 27.19 -29.06 -30.98
CA VAL A 62 27.17 -27.89 -30.11
C VAL A 62 28.42 -27.66 -29.30
N PHE A 63 28.87 -28.70 -28.60
CA PHE A 63 30.03 -28.59 -27.73
C PHE A 63 31.31 -28.51 -28.56
N VAL A 64 31.31 -29.10 -29.76
CA VAL A 64 32.36 -28.93 -30.78
C VAL A 64 32.44 -27.46 -31.23
N GLU A 65 31.29 -26.82 -31.45
CA GLU A 65 31.22 -25.44 -31.91
C GLU A 65 31.57 -24.44 -30.80
N LEU A 66 31.04 -24.63 -29.58
CA LEU A 66 31.39 -23.85 -28.39
C LEU A 66 32.88 -23.95 -28.04
N SER A 67 33.48 -25.15 -28.12
CA SER A 67 34.92 -25.37 -27.90
C SER A 67 35.77 -24.62 -28.93
N ARG A 68 35.39 -24.66 -30.22
CA ARG A 68 36.08 -23.95 -31.30
C ARG A 68 35.97 -22.43 -31.17
N LEU A 69 34.86 -21.93 -30.66
CA LEU A 69 34.62 -20.49 -30.46
C LEU A 69 35.36 -19.94 -29.23
N TYR A 70 35.59 -20.76 -28.19
CA TYR A 70 36.34 -20.37 -26.98
C TYR A 70 37.85 -20.24 -27.22
N GLN A 71 38.41 -20.95 -28.21
CA GLN A 71 39.81 -20.78 -28.63
C GLN A 71 40.12 -19.38 -29.22
N GLY A 72 39.12 -18.53 -29.45
CA GLY A 72 39.27 -17.11 -29.78
C GLY A 72 38.91 -16.21 -28.60
N GLU A 73 39.88 -15.46 -28.06
CA GLU A 73 39.66 -14.56 -26.93
C GLU A 73 38.55 -13.50 -27.20
N ILE A 74 37.51 -13.46 -26.33
CA ILE A 74 36.78 -12.28 -25.76
C ILE A 74 35.26 -12.52 -25.56
N ALA A 75 34.81 -12.28 -24.30
CA ALA A 75 33.48 -11.94 -23.75
C ALA A 75 32.21 -12.61 -24.33
N LEU A 76 31.79 -13.75 -23.75
CA LEU A 76 30.72 -14.58 -24.31
C LEU A 76 29.64 -14.95 -23.30
N ALA A 77 28.50 -14.26 -23.40
CA ALA A 77 27.19 -14.70 -22.92
C ALA A 77 26.06 -14.15 -23.82
N ASN A 78 26.21 -12.94 -24.36
CA ASN A 78 25.18 -12.32 -25.21
C ASN A 78 25.29 -12.66 -26.71
N THR A 79 26.42 -13.19 -27.18
CA THR A 79 26.72 -13.31 -28.62
C THR A 79 26.27 -14.62 -29.27
N TYR A 80 25.87 -15.64 -28.48
CA TYR A 80 25.52 -16.98 -28.98
C TYR A 80 24.13 -17.47 -28.55
N ASN A 81 23.27 -16.54 -28.16
CA ASN A 81 21.90 -16.82 -27.74
C ASN A 81 21.09 -17.57 -28.81
N ASP A 82 21.23 -17.19 -30.08
CA ASP A 82 20.57 -17.86 -31.22
C ASP A 82 21.11 -19.28 -31.45
N THR A 83 22.43 -19.47 -31.36
CA THR A 83 23.05 -20.80 -31.47
C THR A 83 22.51 -21.73 -30.39
N LEU A 84 22.45 -21.26 -29.14
CA LEU A 84 21.94 -22.06 -28.01
C LEU A 84 20.45 -22.43 -28.16
N LEU A 85 19.63 -21.57 -28.75
CA LEU A 85 18.23 -21.91 -29.05
C LEU A 85 18.13 -22.96 -30.14
N ALA A 86 18.87 -22.80 -31.24
CA ALA A 86 18.92 -23.75 -32.35
C ALA A 86 19.35 -25.14 -31.87
N ILE A 87 20.24 -25.18 -30.88
CA ILE A 87 20.72 -26.40 -30.24
C ILE A 87 19.63 -27.13 -29.45
N VAL A 88 18.92 -26.38 -28.60
CA VAL A 88 17.99 -26.96 -27.65
C VAL A 88 16.67 -27.31 -28.34
N TYR A 89 16.23 -26.48 -29.28
CA TYR A 89 14.92 -26.57 -29.90
C TYR A 89 14.93 -26.99 -31.38
N GLY A 90 16.10 -26.98 -32.03
CA GLY A 90 16.30 -27.33 -33.45
C GLY A 90 16.67 -26.10 -34.30
N GLU A 91 17.43 -26.31 -35.39
CA GLU A 91 17.90 -25.22 -36.27
C GLU A 91 16.77 -24.37 -36.88
N ASP A 92 15.61 -24.98 -37.10
CA ASP A 92 14.42 -24.31 -37.64
C ASP A 92 13.55 -23.62 -36.56
N PHE A 93 13.99 -23.63 -35.29
CA PHE A 93 13.24 -23.01 -34.20
C PHE A 93 13.30 -21.48 -34.27
N ASP A 94 12.14 -20.85 -34.45
CA ASP A 94 11.99 -19.41 -34.35
C ASP A 94 11.54 -19.02 -32.93
N PRO A 95 12.37 -18.34 -32.12
CA PRO A 95 11.98 -17.90 -30.78
C PRO A 95 10.86 -16.86 -30.76
N LEU A 96 10.50 -16.25 -31.89
CA LEU A 96 9.39 -15.29 -31.97
C LEU A 96 8.08 -15.94 -32.41
N ASP A 97 8.12 -17.19 -32.87
CA ASP A 97 6.92 -17.96 -33.22
C ASP A 97 6.42 -18.78 -32.03
N MET A 98 5.37 -18.29 -31.37
CA MET A 98 4.74 -18.95 -30.21
C MET A 98 4.03 -20.27 -30.55
N GLU A 99 3.80 -20.56 -31.84
CA GLU A 99 3.26 -21.85 -32.28
C GLU A 99 4.35 -22.91 -32.52
N SER A 100 5.62 -22.54 -32.37
CA SER A 100 6.78 -23.44 -32.55
C SER A 100 6.67 -24.70 -31.68
N THR A 101 6.81 -25.86 -32.32
CA THR A 101 6.74 -27.15 -31.62
C THR A 101 8.01 -27.42 -30.82
N VAL A 102 7.92 -27.32 -29.48
CA VAL A 102 9.02 -27.67 -28.58
C VAL A 102 9.07 -29.18 -28.35
N HIS A 103 10.12 -29.84 -28.86
CA HIS A 103 10.35 -31.28 -28.65
C HIS A 103 11.02 -31.62 -27.32
N VAL A 104 11.52 -30.59 -26.61
CA VAL A 104 12.21 -30.70 -25.33
C VAL A 104 11.25 -31.12 -24.22
N LYS A 105 11.67 -32.09 -23.41
CA LYS A 105 10.90 -32.62 -22.27
C LYS A 105 11.50 -32.17 -20.93
N GLY A 106 10.68 -32.21 -19.89
CA GLY A 106 11.08 -31.90 -18.52
C GLY A 106 10.66 -30.49 -18.08
N ASP A 107 10.93 -30.18 -16.82
CA ASP A 107 10.38 -29.00 -16.15
C ASP A 107 11.01 -27.69 -16.64
N TRP A 108 12.17 -27.76 -17.32
CA TRP A 108 12.96 -26.61 -17.74
C TRP A 108 12.81 -26.29 -19.24
N LYS A 109 11.88 -26.98 -19.92
CA LYS A 109 11.74 -26.95 -21.38
C LYS A 109 11.46 -25.59 -22.00
N TYR A 110 11.09 -24.56 -21.22
CA TYR A 110 10.86 -23.21 -21.74
C TYR A 110 11.84 -22.17 -21.17
N HIS A 111 12.71 -22.57 -20.23
CA HIS A 111 13.55 -21.62 -19.50
C HIS A 111 14.52 -20.87 -20.42
N LEU A 112 15.18 -21.57 -21.34
CA LEU A 112 16.13 -20.93 -22.27
C LEU A 112 15.42 -20.01 -23.27
N TRP A 113 14.21 -20.39 -23.70
CA TRP A 113 13.40 -19.56 -24.58
C TRP A 113 12.97 -18.28 -23.85
N PHE A 114 12.51 -18.42 -22.62
CA PHE A 114 12.12 -17.28 -21.79
C PHE A 114 13.30 -16.35 -21.47
N TYR A 115 14.46 -16.90 -21.13
CA TYR A 115 15.69 -16.15 -20.91
C TYR A 115 16.10 -15.35 -22.16
N TYR A 116 16.03 -15.98 -23.35
CA TYR A 116 16.33 -15.33 -24.61
C TYR A 116 15.44 -14.10 -24.83
N LEU A 117 14.12 -14.29 -24.77
CA LEU A 117 13.15 -13.21 -24.98
C LEU A 117 13.37 -12.06 -23.99
N ASN A 118 13.60 -12.40 -22.72
CA ASN A 118 13.93 -11.44 -21.69
C ASN A 118 15.21 -10.68 -22.03
N ASN A 119 16.30 -11.35 -22.41
CA ASN A 119 17.60 -10.73 -22.63
C ASN A 119 17.59 -9.78 -23.84
N GLU A 120 17.04 -10.24 -24.97
CA GLU A 120 16.97 -9.49 -26.22
C GLU A 120 15.90 -8.38 -26.20
N GLY A 121 14.99 -8.39 -25.20
CA GLY A 121 14.02 -7.32 -24.97
C GLY A 121 12.68 -7.51 -25.70
N TYR A 122 12.36 -8.74 -26.10
CA TYR A 122 11.07 -9.14 -26.65
C TYR A 122 10.03 -9.31 -25.53
N ILE A 123 9.61 -8.19 -24.94
CA ILE A 123 8.78 -8.16 -23.72
C ILE A 123 7.39 -8.75 -23.96
N HIS A 124 6.77 -8.49 -25.11
CA HIS A 124 5.41 -8.96 -25.40
C HIS A 124 5.39 -10.49 -25.56
N GLU A 125 6.32 -10.99 -26.35
CA GLU A 125 6.56 -12.41 -26.60
C GLU A 125 6.88 -13.16 -25.30
N ALA A 126 7.68 -12.55 -24.42
CA ALA A 126 7.99 -13.13 -23.11
C ALA A 126 6.74 -13.27 -22.23
N TRP A 127 5.85 -12.27 -22.22
CA TRP A 127 4.58 -12.35 -21.49
C TRP A 127 3.61 -13.37 -22.10
N GLU A 128 3.56 -13.46 -23.43
CA GLU A 128 2.75 -14.47 -24.12
C GLU A 128 3.22 -15.90 -23.80
N LEU A 129 4.53 -16.15 -23.86
CA LEU A 129 5.13 -17.43 -23.47
C LEU A 129 4.86 -17.74 -21.99
N PHE A 130 4.90 -16.72 -21.13
CA PHE A 130 4.55 -16.88 -19.73
C PHE A 130 3.10 -17.37 -19.55
N ASP A 131 2.15 -16.71 -20.20
CA ASP A 131 0.72 -16.97 -20.02
C ASP A 131 0.23 -18.27 -20.67
N THR A 132 0.85 -18.67 -21.78
CA THR A 132 0.44 -19.84 -22.57
C THR A 132 1.10 -21.13 -22.07
N GLU A 133 2.38 -21.08 -21.70
CA GLU A 133 3.18 -22.28 -21.50
C GLU A 133 3.81 -22.36 -20.09
N ILE A 134 4.44 -21.30 -19.60
CA ILE A 134 5.19 -21.33 -18.32
C ILE A 134 4.26 -21.34 -17.11
N TYR A 135 3.20 -20.53 -17.10
CA TYR A 135 2.24 -20.50 -15.99
C TYR A 135 1.52 -21.85 -15.81
N PRO A 136 0.95 -22.47 -16.86
CA PRO A 136 0.37 -23.82 -16.76
C PRO A 136 1.39 -24.89 -16.34
N LEU A 137 2.64 -24.79 -16.81
CA LEU A 137 3.70 -25.70 -16.39
C LEU A 137 3.97 -25.54 -14.89
N CYS A 138 4.26 -24.34 -14.42
CA CYS A 138 4.53 -24.08 -13.00
C CYS A 138 3.39 -24.57 -12.10
N THR A 139 2.13 -24.29 -12.45
CA THR A 139 0.95 -24.76 -11.69
C THR A 139 0.86 -26.29 -11.59
N SER A 140 1.20 -27.00 -12.67
CA SER A 140 1.28 -28.47 -12.67
C SER A 140 2.41 -29.04 -11.80
N LEU A 141 3.48 -28.26 -11.59
CA LEU A 141 4.67 -28.62 -10.80
C LEU A 141 4.51 -28.40 -9.30
N SER A 142 3.32 -28.02 -8.82
CA SER A 142 3.01 -27.77 -7.41
C SER A 142 3.21 -28.96 -6.45
N ASN A 143 3.56 -30.15 -6.98
CA ASN A 143 3.89 -31.35 -6.20
C ASN A 143 5.34 -31.33 -5.67
N THR A 144 5.49 -31.72 -4.41
CA THR A 144 6.62 -31.56 -3.46
C THR A 144 8.00 -32.14 -3.83
N ARG A 145 8.29 -32.50 -5.09
CA ARG A 145 9.63 -32.99 -5.46
C ARG A 145 10.63 -31.85 -5.54
N THR A 146 11.81 -32.05 -4.98
CA THR A 146 12.89 -31.04 -4.92
C THR A 146 13.29 -30.50 -6.30
N GLU A 147 13.24 -31.32 -7.35
CA GLU A 147 13.55 -30.93 -8.73
C GLU A 147 12.53 -29.92 -9.29
N HIS A 148 11.24 -30.10 -8.99
CA HIS A 148 10.17 -29.17 -9.38
C HIS A 148 10.32 -27.82 -8.68
N VAL A 149 10.69 -27.84 -7.39
CA VAL A 149 10.95 -26.62 -6.60
C VAL A 149 12.10 -25.79 -7.19
N GLN A 150 13.15 -26.46 -7.69
CA GLN A 150 14.28 -25.80 -8.37
C GLN A 150 13.88 -25.20 -9.71
N ALA A 151 13.11 -25.93 -10.53
CA ALA A 151 12.64 -25.44 -11.82
C ALA A 151 11.79 -24.17 -11.66
N VAL A 152 10.82 -24.19 -10.73
CA VAL A 152 9.97 -23.04 -10.41
C VAL A 152 10.80 -21.85 -9.94
N SER A 153 11.80 -22.06 -9.08
CA SER A 153 12.67 -20.97 -8.60
C SER A 153 13.38 -20.25 -9.73
N ARG A 154 13.68 -20.94 -10.84
CA ARG A 154 14.42 -20.38 -11.97
C ARG A 154 13.53 -19.59 -12.91
N TYR A 155 12.34 -20.11 -13.23
CA TYR A 155 11.33 -19.30 -13.91
C TYR A 155 10.97 -18.06 -13.08
N PHE A 156 10.91 -18.18 -11.76
CA PHE A 156 10.63 -17.05 -10.88
C PHE A 156 11.68 -15.94 -10.99
N ASP A 157 12.98 -16.28 -11.05
CA ASP A 157 14.04 -15.30 -11.26
C ASP A 157 13.83 -14.53 -12.57
N GLU A 158 13.53 -15.24 -13.66
CA GLU A 158 13.27 -14.64 -14.97
C GLU A 158 11.98 -13.81 -15.01
N ILE A 159 10.91 -14.26 -14.33
CA ILE A 159 9.66 -13.50 -14.19
C ILE A 159 9.95 -12.19 -13.45
N CYS A 160 10.76 -12.22 -12.39
CA CYS A 160 11.13 -11.02 -11.66
C CYS A 160 11.88 -10.01 -12.55
N ILE A 161 12.78 -10.49 -13.42
CA ILE A 161 13.50 -9.65 -14.39
C ILE A 161 12.51 -9.03 -15.38
N LEU A 162 11.60 -9.83 -15.95
CA LEU A 162 10.59 -9.34 -16.90
C LEU A 162 9.66 -8.29 -16.26
N MET A 163 9.21 -8.53 -15.03
CA MET A 163 8.43 -7.56 -14.26
C MET A 163 9.18 -6.24 -14.05
N GLN A 164 10.48 -6.30 -13.76
CA GLN A 164 11.31 -5.10 -13.60
C GLN A 164 11.44 -4.32 -14.91
N LYS A 165 11.66 -5.00 -16.04
CA LYS A 165 11.70 -4.38 -17.39
C LYS A 165 10.36 -3.75 -17.78
N THR A 166 9.27 -4.31 -17.28
CA THR A 166 7.90 -3.87 -17.56
C THR A 166 7.36 -2.87 -16.52
N LYS A 167 8.20 -2.33 -15.63
CA LYS A 167 7.75 -1.34 -14.63
C LYS A 167 7.25 -0.04 -15.21
N ASN A 168 7.76 0.37 -16.37
CA ASN A 168 7.35 1.60 -17.02
C ASN A 168 5.86 1.51 -17.41
N PRO A 169 5.00 2.46 -16.99
CA PRO A 169 3.58 2.47 -17.34
C PRO A 169 3.30 2.30 -18.84
N ASP A 170 4.14 2.87 -19.72
CA ASP A 170 3.95 2.79 -21.17
C ASP A 170 4.12 1.35 -21.70
N VAL A 171 5.08 0.61 -21.15
CA VAL A 171 5.32 -0.80 -21.50
C VAL A 171 4.26 -1.69 -20.86
N LEU A 172 3.93 -1.41 -19.60
CA LEU A 172 2.91 -2.13 -18.85
C LEU A 172 1.53 -2.03 -19.49
N TYR A 173 1.24 -0.96 -20.23
CA TYR A 173 -0.01 -0.84 -21.00
C TYR A 173 -0.26 -2.04 -21.92
N GLY A 174 0.80 -2.62 -22.50
CA GLY A 174 0.72 -3.80 -23.36
C GLY A 174 0.57 -5.16 -22.65
N VAL A 175 0.60 -5.21 -21.32
CA VAL A 175 0.40 -6.45 -20.54
C VAL A 175 -1.09 -6.71 -20.31
N ASP A 176 -1.56 -7.92 -20.53
CA ASP A 176 -2.99 -8.21 -20.37
C ASP A 176 -3.41 -8.36 -18.90
N ASP A 177 -4.70 -8.10 -18.65
CA ASP A 177 -5.32 -8.36 -17.34
C ASP A 177 -5.19 -9.82 -16.91
N LYS A 178 -5.18 -10.74 -17.89
CA LYS A 178 -4.97 -12.18 -17.66
C LYS A 178 -3.59 -12.44 -17.06
N THR A 179 -2.55 -11.79 -17.56
CA THR A 179 -1.18 -11.94 -17.08
C THR A 179 -1.05 -11.54 -15.61
N VAL A 180 -1.65 -10.42 -15.21
CA VAL A 180 -1.65 -9.97 -13.80
C VAL A 180 -2.35 -10.98 -12.89
N ARG A 181 -3.46 -11.58 -13.35
CA ARG A 181 -4.17 -12.62 -12.60
C ARG A 181 -3.35 -13.91 -12.49
N ASN A 182 -2.69 -14.34 -13.57
CA ASN A 182 -1.81 -15.49 -13.58
C ASN A 182 -0.62 -15.30 -12.60
N LEU A 183 0.00 -14.12 -12.58
CA LEU A 183 1.06 -13.78 -11.63
C LEU A 183 0.58 -13.83 -10.17
N ASN A 184 -0.63 -13.31 -9.91
CA ASN A 184 -1.26 -13.40 -8.60
C ASN A 184 -1.50 -14.85 -8.17
N GLU A 185 -2.14 -15.66 -9.01
CA GLU A 185 -2.40 -17.08 -8.74
C GLU A 185 -1.10 -17.88 -8.56
N LEU A 186 -0.08 -17.63 -9.39
CA LEU A 186 1.24 -18.26 -9.27
C LEU A 186 1.87 -17.97 -7.91
N PHE A 187 1.74 -16.74 -7.42
CA PHE A 187 2.24 -16.38 -6.10
C PHE A 187 1.51 -17.12 -4.98
N LEU A 188 0.18 -17.09 -5.04
CA LEU A 188 -0.72 -17.73 -4.07
C LEU A 188 -0.47 -19.23 -3.93
N LEU A 189 -0.38 -19.92 -5.07
CA LEU A 189 -0.35 -21.38 -5.11
C LEU A 189 1.06 -21.94 -4.91
N ILE A 190 2.10 -21.25 -5.39
CA ILE A 190 3.42 -21.85 -5.57
C ILE A 190 4.53 -21.03 -4.89
N ILE A 191 4.72 -19.78 -5.31
CA ILE A 191 5.91 -19.01 -4.95
C ILE A 191 5.97 -18.76 -3.44
N ARG A 192 4.83 -18.44 -2.81
CA ARG A 192 4.74 -18.17 -1.38
C ARG A 192 5.43 -19.26 -0.56
N ASN A 193 5.12 -20.53 -0.86
CA ASN A 193 5.57 -21.69 -0.10
C ASN A 193 6.89 -22.29 -0.62
N ASN A 194 7.45 -21.77 -1.71
CA ASN A 194 8.71 -22.25 -2.24
C ASN A 194 9.88 -21.85 -1.31
N ILE A 195 10.59 -22.85 -0.78
CA ILE A 195 11.69 -22.68 0.19
C ILE A 195 13.01 -22.23 -0.44
N LEU A 196 13.19 -22.40 -1.75
CA LEU A 196 14.41 -22.01 -2.46
C LEU A 196 14.40 -20.53 -2.87
N ILE A 197 13.23 -19.91 -2.89
CA ILE A 197 13.07 -18.49 -3.23
C ILE A 197 13.26 -17.66 -1.96
N GLU A 198 14.27 -16.79 -1.98
CA GLU A 198 14.57 -15.88 -0.88
C GLU A 198 13.41 -14.91 -0.59
N THR A 199 13.25 -14.55 0.69
CA THR A 199 12.22 -13.59 1.12
C THR A 199 12.37 -12.23 0.44
N SER A 200 13.60 -11.77 0.20
CA SER A 200 13.92 -10.53 -0.53
C SER A 200 13.34 -10.53 -1.95
N SER A 201 13.48 -11.64 -2.68
CA SER A 201 12.93 -11.79 -4.03
C SER A 201 11.40 -11.84 -4.00
N LYS A 202 10.79 -12.50 -3.00
CA LYS A 202 9.34 -12.48 -2.80
C LYS A 202 8.80 -11.07 -2.53
N GLN A 203 9.49 -10.30 -1.68
CA GLN A 203 9.15 -8.90 -1.40
C GLN A 203 9.17 -8.06 -2.68
N SER A 204 10.26 -8.15 -3.45
CA SER A 204 10.36 -7.41 -4.72
C SER A 204 9.27 -7.80 -5.72
N PHE A 205 8.95 -9.09 -5.82
CA PHE A 205 7.85 -9.57 -6.65
C PHE A 205 6.50 -8.97 -6.21
N CYS A 206 6.17 -9.02 -4.92
CA CYS A 206 4.93 -8.46 -4.37
C CYS A 206 4.78 -6.96 -4.66
N GLU A 207 5.86 -6.18 -4.50
CA GLU A 207 5.87 -4.74 -4.77
C GLU A 207 5.66 -4.41 -6.26
N ASN A 208 6.18 -5.27 -7.15
CA ASN A 208 5.99 -5.13 -8.60
C ASN A 208 4.57 -5.57 -9.00
N LEU A 209 4.03 -6.61 -8.37
CA LEU A 209 2.68 -7.10 -8.65
C LEU A 209 1.63 -6.05 -8.24
N VAL A 210 1.79 -5.42 -7.08
CA VAL A 210 0.95 -4.29 -6.65
C VAL A 210 1.05 -3.11 -7.63
N HIS A 211 2.26 -2.82 -8.13
CA HIS A 211 2.43 -1.81 -9.18
C HIS A 211 1.65 -2.15 -10.46
N PHE A 212 1.64 -3.42 -10.85
CA PHE A 212 0.88 -3.88 -12.02
C PHE A 212 -0.62 -3.74 -11.79
N MET A 213 -1.11 -4.19 -10.64
CA MET A 213 -2.53 -4.09 -10.27
C MET A 213 -3.01 -2.64 -10.24
N LEU A 214 -2.20 -1.72 -9.72
CA LEU A 214 -2.50 -0.29 -9.72
C LEU A 214 -2.66 0.26 -11.15
N ASN A 215 -1.65 0.08 -12.00
CA ASN A 215 -1.67 0.63 -13.37
C ASN A 215 -2.70 -0.06 -14.30
N LYS A 216 -3.19 -1.24 -13.92
CA LYS A 216 -4.27 -1.96 -14.61
C LYS A 216 -5.67 -1.72 -14.02
N ASN A 217 -5.81 -0.74 -13.11
CA ASN A 217 -7.08 -0.42 -12.44
C ASN A 217 -7.69 -1.62 -11.67
N MET A 218 -6.86 -2.56 -11.22
CA MET A 218 -7.26 -3.71 -10.41
C MET A 218 -7.13 -3.40 -8.91
N HIS A 219 -7.67 -2.27 -8.50
CA HIS A 219 -7.44 -1.69 -7.17
C HIS A 219 -7.90 -2.61 -6.02
N HIS A 220 -9.12 -3.16 -6.13
CA HIS A 220 -9.64 -4.13 -5.16
C HIS A 220 -8.71 -5.34 -4.98
N LEU A 221 -8.23 -5.91 -6.09
CA LEU A 221 -7.33 -7.07 -6.05
C LEU A 221 -5.99 -6.72 -5.39
N GLY A 222 -5.45 -5.53 -5.68
CA GLY A 222 -4.22 -5.04 -5.07
C GLY A 222 -4.31 -4.88 -3.56
N ILE A 223 -5.44 -4.39 -3.06
CA ILE A 223 -5.65 -4.24 -1.61
C ILE A 223 -5.85 -5.58 -0.92
N GLU A 224 -6.68 -6.45 -1.48
CA GLU A 224 -6.89 -7.80 -0.93
C GLU A 224 -5.55 -8.56 -0.86
N PHE A 225 -4.72 -8.43 -1.90
CA PHE A 225 -3.38 -9.01 -1.94
C PHE A 225 -2.49 -8.44 -0.83
N TYR A 226 -2.45 -7.11 -0.66
CA TYR A 226 -1.68 -6.48 0.43
C TYR A 226 -2.12 -6.97 1.81
N ILE A 227 -3.43 -6.97 2.09
CA ILE A 227 -3.98 -7.37 3.40
C ILE A 227 -3.62 -8.82 3.72
N THR A 228 -3.68 -9.68 2.70
CA THR A 228 -3.38 -11.11 2.86
C THR A 228 -1.88 -11.37 3.09
N PHE A 229 -1.00 -10.54 2.50
CA PHE A 229 0.45 -10.77 2.43
C PHE A 229 1.30 -9.63 2.99
N LYS A 230 0.78 -8.95 4.03
CA LYS A 230 1.43 -7.77 4.63
C LYS A 230 2.89 -7.98 5.04
N GLU A 231 3.28 -9.22 5.38
CA GLU A 231 4.65 -9.56 5.75
C GLU A 231 5.67 -9.36 4.61
N PHE A 232 5.21 -9.32 3.35
CA PHE A 232 6.06 -9.12 2.17
C PHE A 232 6.16 -7.66 1.73
N PHE A 233 5.57 -6.71 2.46
CA PHE A 233 5.61 -5.28 2.12
C PHE A 233 6.43 -4.48 3.13
N ASN A 234 7.37 -3.69 2.62
CA ASN A 234 8.20 -2.84 3.47
C ASN A 234 7.59 -1.44 3.59
N LEU A 235 6.77 -1.21 4.62
CA LEU A 235 6.23 0.12 4.93
C LEU A 235 7.28 1.13 5.40
N ASN A 236 8.56 0.74 5.49
CA ASN A 236 9.61 1.73 5.67
C ASN A 236 9.94 2.49 4.38
N GLU A 237 9.53 1.97 3.23
CA GLU A 237 9.78 2.55 1.92
C GLU A 237 8.62 3.45 1.50
N THR A 238 8.96 4.70 1.24
CA THR A 238 8.02 5.75 0.81
C THR A 238 7.21 5.36 -0.44
N PRO A 239 7.81 4.76 -1.49
CA PRO A 239 7.07 4.33 -2.68
C PRO A 239 5.97 3.30 -2.39
N THR A 240 6.20 2.40 -1.43
CA THR A 240 5.22 1.38 -1.04
C THR A 240 4.01 2.03 -0.38
N ILE A 241 4.22 3.01 0.50
CA ILE A 241 3.14 3.77 1.14
C ILE A 241 2.30 4.50 0.08
N ILE A 242 2.94 5.18 -0.86
CA ILE A 242 2.24 5.93 -1.93
C ILE A 242 1.34 5.00 -2.74
N LYS A 243 1.86 3.85 -3.20
CA LYS A 243 1.06 2.87 -3.96
C LYS A 243 -0.15 2.35 -3.17
N LEU A 244 -0.01 2.12 -1.87
CA LEU A 244 -1.13 1.65 -1.04
C LEU A 244 -2.22 2.72 -0.88
N VAL A 245 -1.84 3.99 -0.79
CA VAL A 245 -2.79 5.12 -0.77
C VAL A 245 -3.50 5.22 -2.12
N GLU A 246 -2.77 5.13 -3.24
CA GLU A 246 -3.35 5.18 -4.59
C GLU A 246 -4.30 4.01 -4.85
N LEU A 247 -3.95 2.79 -4.41
CA LEU A 247 -4.88 1.65 -4.45
C LEU A 247 -6.18 1.93 -3.67
N SER A 248 -6.08 2.65 -2.55
CA SER A 248 -7.20 2.94 -1.65
C SER A 248 -8.23 3.91 -2.23
N GLU A 249 -7.83 4.78 -3.16
CA GLU A 249 -8.70 5.80 -3.77
C GLU A 249 -9.94 5.20 -4.45
N TYR A 250 -9.82 4.00 -5.02
CA TYR A 250 -10.86 3.35 -5.83
C TYR A 250 -11.28 1.98 -5.31
N ALA A 251 -10.86 1.63 -4.09
CA ALA A 251 -11.05 0.32 -3.48
C ALA A 251 -12.53 -0.06 -3.29
N ASN A 252 -13.35 0.92 -2.93
CA ASN A 252 -14.73 0.72 -2.46
C ASN A 252 -14.86 -0.29 -1.31
N ASP A 253 -13.85 -0.39 -0.43
CA ASP A 253 -13.86 -1.25 0.75
C ASP A 253 -13.36 -0.49 1.98
N TYR A 254 -14.29 -0.14 2.87
CA TYR A 254 -14.01 0.56 4.11
C TYR A 254 -13.06 -0.22 5.01
N HIS A 255 -13.27 -1.53 5.16
CA HIS A 255 -12.50 -2.34 6.08
C HIS A 255 -11.06 -2.47 5.62
N ALA A 256 -10.87 -2.60 4.32
CA ALA A 256 -9.58 -2.77 3.70
C ALA A 256 -8.72 -1.50 3.79
N VAL A 257 -9.29 -0.34 3.45
CA VAL A 257 -8.64 0.98 3.64
C VAL A 257 -8.43 1.27 5.14
N ASN A 258 -9.35 0.75 5.97
CA ASN A 258 -9.27 0.55 7.42
C ASN A 258 -7.88 0.13 7.92
N VAL A 259 -7.51 -1.05 7.42
CA VAL A 259 -6.27 -1.76 7.76
C VAL A 259 -5.05 -0.96 7.30
N ILE A 260 -5.06 -0.46 6.06
CA ILE A 260 -3.96 0.34 5.50
C ILE A 260 -3.71 1.61 6.34
N TYR A 261 -4.78 2.30 6.75
CA TYR A 261 -4.68 3.46 7.65
C TYR A 261 -4.02 3.09 8.98
N GLY A 262 -4.43 1.99 9.61
CA GLY A 262 -3.85 1.51 10.87
C GLY A 262 -2.36 1.12 10.76
N ASP A 263 -1.99 0.49 9.65
CA ASP A 263 -0.60 0.10 9.37
C ASP A 263 0.31 1.33 9.18
N ILE A 264 -0.14 2.33 8.41
CA ILE A 264 0.60 3.59 8.19
C ILE A 264 0.65 4.41 9.50
N GLN A 265 -0.41 4.40 10.30
CA GLN A 265 -0.42 5.02 11.63
C GLN A 265 0.65 4.40 12.54
N THR A 266 0.89 3.09 12.42
CA THR A 266 1.97 2.40 13.13
C THR A 266 3.35 2.85 12.66
N VAL A 267 3.52 3.16 11.37
CA VAL A 267 4.76 3.80 10.86
C VAL A 267 4.93 5.18 11.48
N LYS A 268 3.88 6.01 11.52
CA LYS A 268 3.93 7.35 12.17
C LYS A 268 4.37 7.24 13.63
N ASN A 269 3.77 6.34 14.40
CA ASN A 269 4.09 6.17 15.81
C ASN A 269 5.57 5.75 16.02
N ARG A 270 6.14 4.97 15.09
CA ARG A 270 7.57 4.63 15.12
C ARG A 270 8.46 5.84 14.83
N ILE A 271 8.09 6.69 13.87
CA ILE A 271 8.79 7.95 13.57
C ILE A 271 8.75 8.89 14.77
N ASP A 272 7.59 9.07 15.39
CA ASP A 272 7.41 9.90 16.59
C ASP A 272 8.28 9.40 17.74
N LYS A 273 8.32 8.07 17.96
CA LYS A 273 9.17 7.46 18.97
C LYS A 273 10.65 7.66 18.69
N TYR A 274 11.10 7.45 17.44
CA TYR A 274 12.49 7.69 17.06
C TYR A 274 12.92 9.13 17.32
N ARG A 275 12.04 10.11 17.01
CA ARG A 275 12.30 11.53 17.33
C ARG A 275 12.43 11.78 18.84
N GLY A 276 11.56 11.18 19.64
CA GLY A 276 11.62 11.30 21.09
C GLY A 276 12.86 10.67 21.71
N ASP A 277 13.32 9.54 21.15
CA ASP A 277 14.41 8.73 21.71
C ASP A 277 15.80 9.06 21.12
N ILE A 278 15.90 10.02 20.18
CA ILE A 278 17.14 10.27 19.41
C ILE A 278 18.36 10.60 20.30
N ASP A 279 18.15 11.36 21.37
CA ASP A 279 19.21 11.73 22.31
C ASP A 279 19.72 10.49 23.07
N GLY A 280 18.80 9.65 23.55
CA GLY A 280 19.17 8.38 24.18
C GLY A 280 19.85 7.41 23.22
N HIS A 281 19.50 7.42 21.94
CA HIS A 281 20.20 6.63 20.92
C HIS A 281 21.63 7.13 20.67
N LEU A 282 21.83 8.45 20.60
CA LEU A 282 23.14 9.08 20.46
C LEU A 282 24.04 8.81 21.67
N GLU A 283 23.51 8.89 22.89
CA GLU A 283 24.24 8.58 24.12
C GLU A 283 24.75 7.13 24.11
N VAL A 284 23.86 6.16 23.89
CA VAL A 284 24.22 4.73 23.97
C VAL A 284 25.19 4.32 22.86
N ILE A 285 25.03 4.82 21.64
CA ILE A 285 25.95 4.50 20.53
C ILE A 285 27.33 5.15 20.73
N SER A 286 27.36 6.37 21.29
CA SER A 286 28.60 7.09 21.56
C SER A 286 29.37 6.45 22.70
N GLU A 287 28.69 6.07 23.79
CA GLU A 287 29.28 5.33 24.90
C GLU A 287 29.92 4.03 24.41
N TYR A 288 29.25 3.29 23.53
CA TYR A 288 29.80 2.08 22.91
C TYR A 288 31.09 2.37 22.12
N ILE A 289 31.07 3.37 21.23
CA ILE A 289 32.23 3.72 20.39
C ILE A 289 33.42 4.18 21.24
N LEU A 290 33.18 5.00 22.27
CA LEU A 290 34.22 5.48 23.18
C LEU A 290 34.81 4.34 24.01
N ARG A 291 33.98 3.38 24.45
CA ARG A 291 34.44 2.18 25.16
C ARG A 291 35.31 1.30 24.27
N VAL A 292 34.96 1.13 22.99
CA VAL A 292 35.78 0.40 22.01
C VAL A 292 37.13 1.10 21.83
N LYS A 293 37.14 2.43 21.67
CA LYS A 293 38.37 3.22 21.57
C LYS A 293 39.29 3.00 22.77
N GLN A 294 38.74 3.14 23.98
CA GLN A 294 39.50 2.97 25.22
C GLN A 294 40.07 1.56 25.34
N LEU A 295 39.29 0.53 24.98
CA LEU A 295 39.77 -0.86 25.00
C LEU A 295 40.94 -1.08 24.04
N ILE A 296 40.88 -0.52 22.84
CA ILE A 296 41.98 -0.63 21.86
C ILE A 296 43.23 0.10 22.39
N GLU A 297 43.08 1.29 22.96
CA GLU A 297 44.19 2.07 23.51
C GLU A 297 44.84 1.41 24.74
N GLU A 298 44.04 0.79 25.61
CA GLU A 298 44.54 0.15 26.85
C GLU A 298 45.13 -1.24 26.59
N ASN A 299 44.41 -2.10 25.85
CA ASN A 299 44.76 -3.51 25.69
C ASN A 299 45.68 -3.78 24.48
N HIS A 300 45.75 -2.86 23.51
CA HIS A 300 46.54 -3.04 22.28
C HIS A 300 47.54 -1.90 22.03
N SER A 301 47.92 -1.16 23.07
CA SER A 301 48.91 -0.06 22.99
C SER A 301 50.24 -0.47 22.34
N GLU A 302 50.74 -1.68 22.63
CA GLU A 302 51.98 -2.21 22.03
C GLU A 302 51.83 -2.46 20.53
N MET A 303 50.66 -2.92 20.07
CA MET A 303 50.39 -3.13 18.63
C MET A 303 50.23 -1.81 17.88
N LEU A 304 49.60 -0.80 18.50
CA LEU A 304 49.52 0.56 17.94
C LEU A 304 50.90 1.23 17.79
N GLN A 305 51.86 0.89 18.66
CA GLN A 305 53.23 1.40 18.58
C GLN A 305 54.12 0.57 17.64
N GLY A 306 53.82 -0.72 17.46
CA GLY A 306 54.65 -1.67 16.71
C GLY A 306 54.25 -1.91 15.25
N ASP A 307 52.99 -1.68 14.87
CA ASP A 307 52.47 -1.94 13.52
C ASP A 307 51.89 -0.65 12.88
N SER A 308 52.55 -0.18 11.82
CA SER A 308 52.15 1.06 11.12
C SER A 308 50.79 0.94 10.44
N PHE A 309 50.41 -0.25 9.95
CA PHE A 309 49.14 -0.46 9.25
C PHE A 309 47.94 -0.38 10.20
N ILE A 310 48.08 -0.98 11.39
CA ILE A 310 47.05 -0.92 12.44
C ILE A 310 46.90 0.51 12.96
N ARG A 311 48.02 1.21 13.17
CA ARG A 311 48.02 2.61 13.60
C ARG A 311 47.37 3.54 12.58
N GLU A 312 47.73 3.41 11.30
CA GLU A 312 47.10 4.17 10.22
C GLU A 312 45.58 3.92 10.13
N SER A 313 45.14 2.67 10.33
CA SER A 313 43.72 2.32 10.38
C SER A 313 42.99 2.95 11.57
N PHE A 314 43.63 3.02 12.73
CA PHE A 314 43.11 3.63 13.95
C PHE A 314 42.98 5.15 13.81
N ASP A 315 44.05 5.82 13.38
CA ASP A 315 44.12 7.27 13.18
C ASP A 315 43.13 7.70 12.07
N PHE A 316 43.02 6.92 10.99
CA PHE A 316 42.05 7.16 9.92
C PHE A 316 40.60 7.12 10.43
N PHE A 317 40.26 6.12 11.25
CA PHE A 317 38.90 5.94 11.74
C PHE A 317 38.51 6.97 12.80
N PHE A 318 39.31 7.15 13.86
CA PHE A 318 38.94 8.03 14.98
C PHE A 318 39.19 9.50 14.67
N ASP A 319 40.29 9.83 14.00
CA ASP A 319 40.74 11.21 13.81
C ASP A 319 40.37 11.73 12.41
N GLU A 320 40.77 11.04 11.34
CA GLU A 320 40.57 11.53 9.96
C GLU A 320 39.07 11.53 9.55
N CYS A 321 38.32 10.49 9.95
CA CYS A 321 36.86 10.44 9.79
C CYS A 321 36.11 11.21 10.90
N SER A 322 36.83 11.76 11.87
CA SER A 322 36.30 12.54 13.01
C SER A 322 35.23 11.78 13.81
N ILE A 323 35.38 10.47 13.98
CA ILE A 323 34.43 9.64 14.74
C ILE A 323 34.55 9.93 16.25
N TYR A 324 35.76 10.15 16.75
CA TYR A 324 35.96 10.50 18.16
C TYR A 324 35.30 11.84 18.53
N GLU A 325 35.49 12.86 17.69
CA GLU A 325 34.83 14.16 17.85
C GLU A 325 33.30 14.02 17.81
N SER A 326 32.80 13.20 16.87
CA SER A 326 31.37 12.96 16.69
C SER A 326 30.73 12.25 17.90
N ALA A 327 31.41 11.26 18.48
CA ALA A 327 30.94 10.54 19.66
C ALA A 327 31.11 11.35 20.97
N SER A 328 32.01 12.33 21.00
CA SER A 328 32.27 13.17 22.19
C SER A 328 31.51 14.50 22.18
N SER A 329 30.64 14.72 21.18
CA SER A 329 29.91 15.98 21.01
C SER A 329 28.80 16.15 22.05
N ASP A 330 28.53 17.39 22.47
CA ASP A 330 27.34 17.71 23.28
C ASP A 330 26.11 17.78 22.37
N PHE A 331 25.26 16.76 22.47
CA PHE A 331 24.08 16.64 21.62
C PHE A 331 22.98 17.64 21.98
N THR A 332 22.97 18.21 23.19
CA THR A 332 21.86 19.04 23.69
C THR A 332 21.65 20.33 22.89
N VAL A 333 22.70 20.82 22.23
CA VAL A 333 22.72 22.06 21.46
C VAL A 333 22.35 21.84 19.98
N LEU A 334 22.36 20.59 19.51
CA LEU A 334 22.11 20.24 18.12
C LEU A 334 20.62 20.24 17.77
N SER A 335 20.29 20.69 16.56
CA SER A 335 18.97 20.48 15.98
C SER A 335 18.72 18.99 15.72
N PHE A 336 17.45 18.62 15.57
CA PHE A 336 17.07 17.25 15.27
C PHE A 336 17.73 16.72 13.97
N ILE A 337 17.84 17.55 12.93
CA ILE A 337 18.47 17.17 11.65
C ILE A 337 19.96 16.84 11.85
N GLU A 338 20.65 17.65 12.66
CA GLU A 338 22.06 17.42 12.99
C GLU A 338 22.24 16.15 13.84
N LYS A 339 21.32 15.91 14.78
CA LYS A 339 21.27 14.68 15.58
C LYS A 339 21.04 13.43 14.72
N ASP A 340 20.11 13.47 13.76
CA ASP A 340 19.83 12.35 12.86
C ASP A 340 21.03 12.02 11.97
N TYR A 341 21.66 13.06 11.40
CA TYR A 341 22.87 12.91 10.61
C TYR A 341 24.02 12.30 11.43
N LEU A 342 24.23 12.81 12.65
CA LEU A 342 25.26 12.33 13.56
C LEU A 342 25.02 10.87 13.94
N LEU A 343 23.78 10.51 14.28
CA LEU A 343 23.41 9.14 14.65
C LEU A 343 23.67 8.17 13.49
N ARG A 344 23.30 8.53 12.26
CA ARG A 344 23.59 7.72 11.06
C ARG A 344 25.08 7.52 10.86
N LYS A 345 25.87 8.60 11.00
CA LYS A 345 27.34 8.53 10.92
C LYS A 345 27.92 7.54 11.93
N LEU A 346 27.47 7.59 13.19
CA LEU A 346 27.94 6.70 14.25
C LEU A 346 27.46 5.25 14.04
N LEU A 347 26.23 5.03 13.58
CA LEU A 347 25.71 3.70 13.24
C LEU A 347 26.47 3.05 12.08
N ASP A 348 26.91 3.84 11.09
CA ASP A 348 27.77 3.35 10.01
C ASP A 348 29.20 3.07 10.48
N ALA A 349 29.71 3.87 11.41
CA ALA A 349 31.01 3.64 12.03
C ALA A 349 31.05 2.28 12.76
N VAL A 350 29.98 1.91 13.47
CA VAL A 350 29.88 0.58 14.12
C VAL A 350 29.97 -0.58 13.13
N ILE A 351 29.55 -0.43 11.87
CA ILE A 351 29.66 -1.50 10.86
C ILE A 351 31.12 -1.74 10.47
N CYS A 352 31.92 -0.68 10.44
CA CYS A 352 33.31 -0.73 10.02
C CYS A 352 34.20 -1.43 11.07
N PHE A 353 33.70 -1.63 12.29
CA PHE A 353 34.33 -2.53 13.26
C PHE A 353 34.16 -4.02 12.92
N PHE A 354 33.24 -4.41 12.01
CA PHE A 354 32.87 -5.82 11.80
C PHE A 354 32.89 -6.34 10.37
N LYS A 355 32.61 -5.52 9.36
CA LYS A 355 32.48 -5.99 7.97
C LYS A 355 33.70 -5.63 7.12
N GLU A 356 34.27 -6.64 6.47
CA GLU A 356 35.31 -6.57 5.42
C GLU A 356 34.87 -5.85 4.12
N GLN A 357 33.76 -5.07 4.13
CA GLN A 357 33.15 -4.50 2.91
C GLN A 357 32.53 -3.12 3.07
N LYS A 358 32.90 -2.33 4.10
CA LYS A 358 32.51 -0.91 4.16
C LYS A 358 33.73 0.00 4.24
N GLN A 359 33.89 0.84 3.22
CA GLN A 359 34.91 1.90 3.19
C GLN A 359 34.33 3.17 3.83
N LEU A 360 35.07 3.76 4.77
CA LEU A 360 34.80 5.12 5.22
C LEU A 360 35.52 6.11 4.31
N THR A 361 34.89 7.27 4.10
CA THR A 361 35.49 8.36 3.31
C THR A 361 35.77 9.52 4.25
N SER A 362 37.02 9.97 4.33
CA SER A 362 37.38 11.13 5.14
C SER A 362 36.90 12.43 4.49
N LYS A 363 36.95 13.55 5.23
CA LYS A 363 36.65 14.89 4.68
C LYS A 363 37.55 15.26 3.50
N ALA A 364 38.75 14.68 3.42
CA ALA A 364 39.70 14.88 2.33
C ALA A 364 39.45 13.97 1.11
N GLY A 365 38.46 13.06 1.18
CA GLY A 365 38.12 12.12 0.11
C GLY A 365 38.91 10.81 0.12
N ASN A 366 39.76 10.59 1.13
CA ASN A 366 40.50 9.35 1.29
C ASN A 366 39.56 8.21 1.68
N LYS A 367 39.74 7.03 1.09
CA LYS A 367 38.96 5.84 1.38
C LYS A 367 39.85 4.75 1.94
N LEU A 368 39.53 4.29 3.13
CA LEU A 368 40.20 3.16 3.76
C LEU A 368 39.16 2.21 4.33
N GLU A 369 39.48 0.93 4.28
CA GLU A 369 38.80 -0.11 5.04
C GLU A 369 39.61 -0.34 6.34
N PRO A 370 39.11 0.12 7.50
CA PRO A 370 39.89 0.03 8.74
C PRO A 370 39.96 -1.41 9.22
N ALA A 371 41.17 -1.95 9.44
CA ALA A 371 41.38 -3.31 9.96
C ALA A 371 41.16 -3.43 11.49
N LEU A 372 40.19 -2.69 12.03
CA LEU A 372 39.94 -2.60 13.48
C LEU A 372 39.20 -3.83 14.04
N SER A 373 38.58 -4.64 13.18
CA SER A 373 37.92 -5.90 13.57
C SER A 373 38.88 -6.90 14.22
N MET A 374 40.18 -6.82 13.91
CA MET A 374 41.21 -7.68 14.49
C MET A 374 41.51 -7.37 15.96
N LEU A 375 41.13 -6.17 16.44
CA LEU A 375 41.41 -5.66 17.78
C LEU A 375 40.20 -5.67 18.71
N ILE A 376 39.04 -6.10 18.20
CA ILE A 376 37.77 -6.10 18.93
C ILE A 376 37.39 -7.54 19.20
N ASP A 377 37.11 -7.85 20.46
CA ASP A 377 36.65 -9.19 20.83
C ASP A 377 35.26 -9.50 20.24
N TYR A 378 34.95 -10.80 20.13
CA TYR A 378 33.72 -11.27 19.52
C TYR A 378 32.46 -10.84 20.29
N GLU A 379 32.53 -10.74 21.62
CA GLU A 379 31.38 -10.44 22.48
C GLU A 379 30.97 -8.96 22.39
N LEU A 380 31.94 -8.05 22.53
CA LEU A 380 31.78 -6.61 22.32
C LEU A 380 31.35 -6.33 20.88
N GLY A 381 31.74 -7.21 19.96
CA GLY A 381 31.32 -7.13 18.58
C GLY A 381 29.86 -7.43 18.32
N ILE A 382 29.37 -8.52 18.91
CA ILE A 382 27.93 -8.86 18.88
C ILE A 382 27.11 -7.76 19.55
N GLU A 383 27.58 -7.19 20.66
CA GLU A 383 26.89 -6.10 21.35
C GLU A 383 26.67 -4.89 20.44
N GLY A 384 27.72 -4.44 19.74
CA GLY A 384 27.64 -3.32 18.79
C GLY A 384 26.64 -3.59 17.66
N MET A 385 26.65 -4.80 17.10
CA MET A 385 25.70 -5.19 16.04
C MET A 385 24.26 -5.26 16.54
N ARG A 386 24.03 -5.76 17.76
CA ARG A 386 22.69 -5.77 18.38
C ARG A 386 22.19 -4.35 18.64
N LEU A 387 23.05 -3.49 19.17
CA LEU A 387 22.73 -2.09 19.44
C LEU A 387 22.38 -1.36 18.13
N ARG A 388 23.21 -1.51 17.11
CA ARG A 388 22.97 -0.95 15.78
C ARG A 388 21.63 -1.42 15.20
N ASN A 389 21.38 -2.73 15.18
CA ASN A 389 20.16 -3.28 14.60
C ASN A 389 18.91 -2.84 15.37
N ARG A 390 19.01 -2.69 16.69
CA ARG A 390 17.95 -2.12 17.53
C ARG A 390 17.63 -0.68 17.13
N ILE A 391 18.63 0.18 16.96
CA ILE A 391 18.42 1.59 16.59
C ILE A 391 17.94 1.72 15.13
N ILE A 392 18.52 0.93 14.21
CA ILE A 392 18.12 0.95 12.78
C ILE A 392 16.69 0.45 12.58
N SER A 393 16.20 -0.47 13.39
CA SER A 393 14.79 -0.89 13.32
C SER A 393 13.80 0.26 13.57
N LEU A 394 14.27 1.35 14.18
CA LEU A 394 13.52 2.57 14.47
C LEU A 394 13.87 3.73 13.52
N SER A 395 15.05 3.70 12.89
CA SER A 395 15.53 4.74 11.98
C SER A 395 15.11 4.49 10.52
N PRO A 396 14.42 5.43 9.84
CA PRO A 396 14.05 5.26 8.45
C PRO A 396 15.27 5.33 7.51
N SER A 397 15.24 4.60 6.39
CA SER A 397 16.35 4.53 5.41
C SER A 397 16.55 5.83 4.61
N GLN A 398 15.48 6.61 4.39
CA GLN A 398 15.50 7.94 3.78
C GLN A 398 15.33 9.01 4.86
N GLY A 399 15.80 10.23 4.60
CA GLY A 399 15.70 11.37 5.53
C GLY A 399 14.30 11.48 6.14
N ILE A 400 14.26 11.55 7.47
CA ILE A 400 13.03 11.38 8.24
C ILE A 400 11.98 12.47 7.99
N ASP A 401 12.41 13.69 7.64
CA ASP A 401 11.49 14.80 7.36
C ASP A 401 10.66 14.56 6.09
N TYR A 402 11.29 14.04 5.02
CA TYR A 402 10.56 13.67 3.80
C TYR A 402 9.55 12.56 4.08
N LYS A 403 9.96 11.55 4.84
CA LYS A 403 9.08 10.44 5.20
C LYS A 403 7.92 10.89 6.09
N GLU A 404 8.16 11.77 7.05
CA GLU A 404 7.11 12.34 7.90
C GLU A 404 6.06 13.09 7.07
N THR A 405 6.51 13.88 6.09
CA THR A 405 5.63 14.61 5.18
C THR A 405 4.73 13.64 4.40
N VAL A 406 5.33 12.60 3.79
CA VAL A 406 4.57 11.60 3.03
C VAL A 406 3.60 10.82 3.91
N ILE A 407 3.99 10.46 5.14
CA ILE A 407 3.10 9.77 6.09
C ILE A 407 1.93 10.67 6.50
N HIS A 408 2.18 11.97 6.74
CA HIS A 408 1.11 12.91 7.08
C HIS A 408 0.10 13.05 5.95
N ASP A 409 0.59 13.24 4.72
CA ASP A 409 -0.24 13.36 3.53
C ASP A 409 -1.03 12.08 3.26
N ALA A 410 -0.38 10.91 3.38
CA ALA A 410 -1.01 9.60 3.24
C ALA A 410 -2.16 9.40 4.24
N LEU A 411 -1.93 9.69 5.53
CA LEU A 411 -2.96 9.57 6.56
C LEU A 411 -4.11 10.55 6.34
N SER A 412 -3.84 11.75 5.83
CA SER A 412 -4.89 12.71 5.49
C SER A 412 -5.77 12.20 4.35
N GLN A 413 -5.16 11.70 3.26
CA GLN A 413 -5.90 11.16 2.11
C GLN A 413 -6.72 9.93 2.50
N LEU A 414 -6.13 8.99 3.23
CA LEU A 414 -6.84 7.79 3.69
C LEU A 414 -8.01 8.15 4.62
N ARG A 415 -7.84 9.13 5.50
CA ARG A 415 -8.95 9.63 6.33
C ARG A 415 -10.08 10.19 5.47
N ASP A 416 -9.76 10.91 4.41
CA ASP A 416 -10.77 11.45 3.50
C ASP A 416 -11.51 10.32 2.76
N PHE A 417 -10.81 9.29 2.27
CA PHE A 417 -11.43 8.09 1.66
C PHE A 417 -12.31 7.30 2.65
N LEU A 418 -11.83 7.09 3.87
CA LEU A 418 -12.60 6.40 4.92
C LEU A 418 -13.86 7.18 5.28
N THR A 419 -13.74 8.50 5.36
CA THR A 419 -14.89 9.39 5.57
C THR A 419 -15.88 9.19 4.43
N GLU A 420 -15.44 9.15 3.18
CA GLU A 420 -16.29 8.93 2.01
C GLU A 420 -17.06 7.60 2.06
N PHE A 421 -16.40 6.47 2.35
CA PHE A 421 -17.08 5.18 2.49
C PHE A 421 -18.13 5.21 3.60
N TYR A 422 -17.80 5.84 4.73
CA TYR A 422 -18.77 6.06 5.80
C TYR A 422 -19.95 6.94 5.38
N LEU A 423 -19.76 7.95 4.53
CA LEU A 423 -20.88 8.76 4.02
C LEU A 423 -21.85 7.93 3.16
N ILE A 424 -21.32 6.92 2.44
CA ILE A 424 -22.05 6.05 1.51
C ILE A 424 -22.84 4.96 2.25
N GLU A 425 -22.18 4.08 3.04
CA GLU A 425 -22.80 2.88 3.62
C GLU A 425 -23.99 3.20 4.56
N LEU A 426 -23.93 4.33 5.27
CA LEU A 426 -24.92 4.69 6.29
C LEU A 426 -26.17 5.38 5.73
N SER A 427 -26.16 5.75 4.44
CA SER A 427 -27.38 6.13 3.71
C SER A 427 -28.35 4.97 3.59
N ASP A 428 -27.80 3.78 3.33
CA ASP A 428 -28.57 2.56 3.17
C ASP A 428 -29.14 2.07 4.51
N ASP A 429 -28.43 2.32 5.62
CA ASP A 429 -28.89 1.95 6.97
C ASP A 429 -30.13 2.75 7.42
N ALA A 430 -30.16 4.07 7.18
CA ALA A 430 -31.34 4.88 7.47
C ALA A 430 -32.56 4.43 6.65
N ASP A 431 -32.35 4.14 5.36
CA ASP A 431 -33.39 3.60 4.48
C ASP A 431 -33.87 2.22 4.93
N ALA A 432 -32.96 1.35 5.40
CA ALA A 432 -33.30 0.05 5.96
C ALA A 432 -34.18 0.18 7.22
N ILE A 433 -33.86 1.10 8.14
CA ILE A 433 -34.70 1.39 9.32
C ILE A 433 -36.09 1.88 8.88
N LEU A 434 -36.15 2.84 7.96
CA LEU A 434 -37.43 3.39 7.47
C LEU A 434 -38.29 2.31 6.80
N GLN A 435 -37.71 1.42 5.99
CA GLN A 435 -38.43 0.31 5.35
C GLN A 435 -38.91 -0.73 6.36
N LYS A 436 -38.07 -1.09 7.34
CA LYS A 436 -38.33 -2.12 8.35
C LYS A 436 -39.39 -1.68 9.37
N PHE A 437 -39.34 -0.42 9.81
CA PHE A 437 -40.19 0.10 10.90
C PHE A 437 -41.31 1.01 10.43
N GLY A 438 -41.21 1.62 9.24
CA GLY A 438 -42.26 2.47 8.67
C GLY A 438 -43.60 1.77 8.60
N LYS A 439 -43.65 0.50 8.18
CA LYS A 439 -44.91 -0.27 8.12
C LYS A 439 -45.56 -0.55 9.49
N LYS A 440 -44.81 -0.47 10.60
CA LYS A 440 -45.30 -0.74 11.96
C LYS A 440 -45.74 0.53 12.70
N VAL A 441 -45.21 1.70 12.33
CA VAL A 441 -45.35 2.98 13.07
C VAL A 441 -46.25 4.01 12.34
N ILE A 442 -46.80 3.69 11.16
CA ILE A 442 -47.74 4.60 10.47
C ILE A 442 -49.09 4.63 11.21
N GLU A 443 -49.21 5.51 12.19
CA GLU A 443 -50.44 6.25 12.41
C GLU A 443 -50.49 7.42 11.42
N ALA A 444 -51.66 7.69 10.85
CA ALA A 444 -51.88 8.94 10.11
C ALA A 444 -51.65 10.12 11.06
N TYR A 445 -50.60 10.91 10.83
CA TYR A 445 -50.33 12.10 11.64
C TYR A 445 -51.28 13.24 11.27
N ASP A 446 -51.64 14.06 12.25
CA ASP A 446 -52.39 15.30 12.01
C ASP A 446 -51.41 16.35 11.47
N GLU A 447 -51.43 16.54 10.14
CA GLU A 447 -50.50 17.43 9.43
C GLU A 447 -50.50 18.85 9.99
N THR A 448 -51.67 19.37 10.39
CA THR A 448 -51.79 20.75 10.90
C THR A 448 -51.12 20.88 12.26
N LYS A 449 -51.33 19.89 13.14
CA LYS A 449 -50.68 19.88 14.47
C LYS A 449 -49.20 19.58 14.38
N ALA A 450 -48.79 18.62 13.55
CA ALA A 450 -47.38 18.31 13.32
C ALA A 450 -46.62 19.54 12.79
N LEU A 451 -47.23 20.29 11.87
CA LEU A 451 -46.64 21.52 11.34
C LEU A 451 -46.51 22.60 12.41
N ALA A 452 -47.53 22.77 13.26
CA ALA A 452 -47.47 23.73 14.37
C ALA A 452 -46.37 23.35 15.38
N LEU A 453 -46.20 22.05 15.66
CA LEU A 453 -45.13 21.54 16.52
C LEU A 453 -43.75 21.80 15.91
N LEU A 454 -43.54 21.43 14.64
CA LEU A 454 -42.28 21.67 13.93
C LEU A 454 -41.95 23.16 13.87
N THR A 455 -42.93 24.01 13.54
CA THR A 455 -42.75 25.47 13.47
C THR A 455 -42.26 26.03 14.80
N LYS A 456 -42.88 25.59 15.90
CA LYS A 456 -42.46 25.98 17.25
C LYS A 456 -41.05 25.48 17.56
N THR A 457 -40.79 24.19 17.36
CA THR A 457 -39.47 23.59 17.58
C THR A 457 -38.39 24.37 16.82
N TYR A 458 -38.63 24.66 15.54
CA TYR A 458 -37.66 25.29 14.64
C TYR A 458 -37.35 26.74 15.01
N ALA A 459 -38.36 27.49 15.45
CA ALA A 459 -38.21 28.85 15.96
C ALA A 459 -37.50 28.89 17.32
N ASP A 460 -37.61 27.83 18.14
CA ASP A 460 -36.97 27.72 19.45
C ASP A 460 -35.50 27.29 19.36
N LEU A 461 -35.03 26.74 18.22
CA LEU A 461 -33.64 26.30 18.02
C LEU A 461 -32.65 27.45 18.14
N ARG A 462 -31.54 27.22 18.84
CA ARG A 462 -30.42 28.15 18.96
C ARG A 462 -29.11 27.51 18.49
N PRO A 463 -28.11 28.30 18.05
CA PRO A 463 -26.78 27.78 17.74
C PRO A 463 -26.14 26.97 18.88
N SER A 464 -26.45 27.32 20.14
CA SER A 464 -26.00 26.60 21.33
C SER A 464 -26.61 25.21 21.50
N ASP A 465 -27.73 24.90 20.84
CA ASP A 465 -28.30 23.55 20.83
C ASP A 465 -27.44 22.57 20.03
N TYR A 466 -26.51 23.05 19.19
CA TYR A 466 -25.55 22.20 18.52
C TYR A 466 -24.46 21.74 19.49
N SER A 467 -24.37 20.42 19.69
CA SER A 467 -23.51 19.78 20.70
C SER A 467 -22.03 20.20 20.64
N VAL A 468 -21.55 20.62 19.46
CA VAL A 468 -20.16 21.04 19.25
C VAL A 468 -19.98 22.52 18.93
N ASN A 469 -20.97 23.37 19.26
CA ASN A 469 -20.89 24.81 18.99
C ASN A 469 -19.67 25.50 19.65
N HIS A 470 -19.14 24.92 20.73
CA HIS A 470 -17.94 25.41 21.41
C HIS A 470 -16.63 25.18 20.64
N LYS A 471 -16.63 24.35 19.59
CA LYS A 471 -15.44 24.07 18.78
C LYS A 471 -15.28 25.13 17.70
N THR A 472 -14.11 25.74 17.61
CA THR A 472 -13.78 26.79 16.62
C THR A 472 -13.99 26.36 15.16
N THR A 473 -13.83 25.07 14.87
CA THR A 473 -14.02 24.49 13.53
C THR A 473 -15.51 24.38 13.18
N TYR A 474 -16.35 23.84 14.05
CA TYR A 474 -17.75 23.49 13.70
C TYR A 474 -18.80 24.47 14.22
N GLY A 475 -18.42 25.31 15.18
CA GLY A 475 -19.28 26.31 15.79
C GLY A 475 -19.66 27.43 14.84
N PHE A 476 -20.53 28.31 15.35
CA PHE A 476 -21.02 29.46 14.61
C PHE A 476 -20.16 30.69 14.86
N THR A 477 -19.73 31.37 13.80
CA THR A 477 -19.25 32.75 13.86
C THR A 477 -20.40 33.71 14.16
N HIS A 478 -20.08 34.96 14.52
CA HIS A 478 -21.12 35.96 14.81
C HIS A 478 -22.08 36.17 13.63
N GLU A 479 -21.55 36.23 12.41
CA GLU A 479 -22.33 36.40 11.18
C GLU A 479 -23.22 35.19 10.89
N GLU A 480 -22.71 33.98 11.12
CA GLU A 480 -23.49 32.73 10.96
C GLU A 480 -24.63 32.64 11.97
N GLN A 481 -24.41 33.10 13.21
CA GLN A 481 -25.49 33.14 14.22
C GLN A 481 -26.61 34.08 13.81
N GLN A 482 -26.29 35.24 13.24
CA GLN A 482 -27.30 36.18 12.74
C GLN A 482 -28.12 35.56 11.61
N ARG A 483 -27.47 34.97 10.60
CA ARG A 483 -28.17 34.28 9.50
C ARG A 483 -29.03 33.12 9.99
N PHE A 484 -28.56 32.37 10.98
CA PHE A 484 -29.33 31.28 11.56
C PHE A 484 -30.64 31.78 12.19
N VAL A 485 -30.60 32.90 12.92
CA VAL A 485 -31.78 33.50 13.55
C VAL A 485 -32.75 34.09 12.52
N GLU A 486 -32.24 34.64 11.41
CA GLU A 486 -33.09 35.13 10.30
C GLU A 486 -33.98 34.04 9.69
N GLU A 487 -33.60 32.77 9.84
CA GLU A 487 -34.38 31.62 9.39
C GLU A 487 -35.44 31.14 10.39
N ASP A 488 -35.58 31.74 11.59
CA ASP A 488 -36.54 31.31 12.64
C ASP A 488 -37.98 31.09 12.13
N ASN A 489 -38.43 31.95 11.20
CA ASN A 489 -39.79 31.92 10.66
C ASN A 489 -39.88 31.30 9.25
N ARG A 490 -38.84 30.61 8.79
CA ARG A 490 -38.71 30.12 7.41
C ARG A 490 -38.91 28.60 7.26
N VAL A 491 -39.68 27.99 8.16
CA VAL A 491 -40.08 26.57 8.05
C VAL A 491 -40.82 26.30 6.75
N ASP A 492 -41.58 27.26 6.23
CA ASP A 492 -42.28 27.18 4.94
C ASP A 492 -41.35 26.81 3.78
N LYS A 493 -40.11 27.29 3.80
CA LYS A 493 -39.10 26.92 2.78
C LYS A 493 -38.70 25.46 2.83
N LEU A 494 -38.68 24.84 4.01
CA LEU A 494 -38.47 23.39 4.14
C LEU A 494 -39.71 22.62 3.69
N MET A 495 -40.90 23.17 3.95
CA MET A 495 -42.17 22.54 3.56
C MET A 495 -42.44 22.59 2.05
N ALA A 496 -41.65 23.36 1.28
CA ALA A 496 -41.71 23.39 -0.19
C ALA A 496 -41.24 22.07 -0.84
N PHE A 497 -40.55 21.21 -0.08
CA PHE A 497 -40.07 19.91 -0.54
C PHE A 497 -40.98 18.80 0.02
N ASP A 498 -41.80 18.17 -0.83
CA ASP A 498 -42.86 17.26 -0.41
C ASP A 498 -42.39 16.10 0.48
N GLU A 499 -41.28 15.45 0.10
CA GLU A 499 -40.77 14.29 0.86
C GLU A 499 -40.07 14.75 2.16
N VAL A 500 -39.35 15.88 2.15
CA VAL A 500 -38.77 16.48 3.37
C VAL A 500 -39.88 16.85 4.35
N LYS A 501 -40.95 17.49 3.86
CA LYS A 501 -42.15 17.81 4.64
C LYS A 501 -42.72 16.57 5.29
N LYS A 502 -42.97 15.51 4.52
CA LYS A 502 -43.52 14.25 5.02
C LYS A 502 -42.64 13.64 6.12
N LEU A 503 -41.33 13.57 5.90
CA LEU A 503 -40.38 13.00 6.87
C LEU A 503 -40.33 13.81 8.18
N LEU A 504 -40.20 15.14 8.09
CA LEU A 504 -40.12 16.00 9.29
C LEU A 504 -41.42 16.02 10.09
N LEU A 505 -42.57 16.09 9.42
CA LEU A 505 -43.86 16.09 10.10
C LEU A 505 -44.15 14.74 10.77
N THR A 506 -43.78 13.64 10.12
CA THR A 506 -43.84 12.30 10.71
C THR A 506 -42.97 12.23 11.97
N ALA A 507 -41.71 12.69 11.87
CA ALA A 507 -40.76 12.64 12.98
C ALA A 507 -41.20 13.50 14.18
N GLU A 508 -41.69 14.73 13.95
CA GLU A 508 -42.13 15.62 15.02
C GLU A 508 -43.42 15.13 15.69
N TRP A 509 -44.37 14.60 14.90
CA TRP A 509 -45.59 13.99 15.44
C TRP A 509 -45.27 12.81 16.34
N GLN A 510 -44.45 11.87 15.85
CA GLN A 510 -44.08 10.67 16.58
C GLN A 510 -43.24 11.00 17.82
N TRP A 511 -42.29 11.95 17.71
CA TRP A 511 -41.54 12.44 18.86
C TRP A 511 -42.47 12.97 19.95
N LYS A 512 -43.43 13.83 19.58
CA LYS A 512 -44.33 14.43 20.56
C LYS A 512 -45.26 13.42 21.22
N ASN A 513 -45.80 12.48 20.44
CA ASN A 513 -46.68 11.45 20.95
C ASN A 513 -45.92 10.46 21.83
N HIS A 514 -44.74 9.97 21.42
CA HIS A 514 -43.95 9.07 22.25
C HIS A 514 -43.47 9.72 23.55
N VAL A 515 -43.10 11.02 23.54
CA VAL A 515 -42.80 11.76 24.78
C VAL A 515 -44.03 11.85 25.70
N GLN A 516 -45.25 11.93 25.16
CA GLN A 516 -46.49 11.91 25.96
C GLN A 516 -46.86 10.51 26.49
N PHE A 517 -46.47 9.44 25.79
CA PHE A 517 -46.72 8.06 26.22
C PHE A 517 -45.76 7.59 27.34
N LEU A 518 -44.56 8.15 27.42
CA LEU A 518 -43.62 7.92 28.54
C LEU A 518 -44.14 8.46 29.88
N ASP A 519 -44.86 9.58 29.85
CA ASP A 519 -45.51 10.17 31.04
C ASP A 519 -46.69 9.31 31.55
N THR A 520 -47.14 8.32 30.78
CA THR A 520 -48.37 7.55 31.05
C THR A 520 -48.15 6.05 31.24
N ASN A 521 -47.01 5.57 31.78
CA ASN A 521 -46.82 4.19 32.29
C ASN A 521 -47.37 3.01 31.42
N GLN A 522 -47.55 3.22 30.12
CA GLN A 522 -47.98 2.22 29.13
C GLN A 522 -46.90 2.04 28.05
N ALA A 523 -45.63 2.16 28.43
CA ALA A 523 -44.52 1.89 27.54
C ALA A 523 -44.54 0.41 27.12
N GLY A 524 -44.37 0.14 25.82
CA GLY A 524 -43.99 -1.19 25.35
C GLY A 524 -42.65 -1.63 25.97
N GLY A 525 -42.18 -2.84 25.66
CA GLY A 525 -40.86 -3.28 26.12
C GLY A 525 -39.76 -2.26 25.74
N GLU A 526 -38.72 -2.13 26.58
CA GLU A 526 -37.62 -1.16 26.38
C GLU A 526 -37.01 -1.25 24.97
N GLU A 527 -36.91 -2.47 24.42
CA GLU A 527 -36.43 -2.74 23.07
C GLU A 527 -37.33 -2.13 21.99
N GLN A 528 -38.66 -2.25 22.12
CA GLN A 528 -39.61 -1.69 21.15
C GLN A 528 -39.59 -0.15 21.18
N THR A 529 -39.50 0.43 22.37
CA THR A 529 -39.42 1.88 22.56
C THR A 529 -38.13 2.44 21.93
N GLY A 530 -37.00 1.76 22.09
CA GLY A 530 -35.74 2.18 21.48
C GLY A 530 -35.70 2.04 19.95
N LEU A 531 -36.46 1.11 19.37
CA LEU A 531 -36.64 1.00 17.92
C LEU A 531 -37.51 2.12 17.35
N GLU A 532 -38.55 2.55 18.07
CA GLU A 532 -39.38 3.70 17.69
C GLU A 532 -38.58 5.01 17.68
N TYR A 533 -37.67 5.18 18.64
CA TYR A 533 -36.71 6.28 18.64
C TYR A 533 -35.74 6.25 17.45
N ALA A 534 -35.19 5.08 17.12
CA ALA A 534 -34.35 4.93 15.94
C ALA A 534 -35.11 5.31 14.65
N TYR A 535 -36.39 4.93 14.55
CA TYR A 535 -37.25 5.34 13.44
C TYR A 535 -37.48 6.86 13.36
N ILE A 536 -37.74 7.53 14.49
CA ILE A 536 -37.88 8.99 14.54
C ILE A 536 -36.60 9.67 14.04
N VAL A 537 -35.44 9.23 14.53
CA VAL A 537 -34.16 9.81 14.11
C VAL A 537 -33.89 9.57 12.63
N ALA A 538 -34.15 8.36 12.12
CA ALA A 538 -33.97 8.04 10.71
C ALA A 538 -34.77 8.98 9.79
N ASN A 539 -35.98 9.39 10.19
CA ASN A 539 -36.76 10.39 9.44
C ASN A 539 -36.05 11.76 9.39
N TYR A 540 -35.49 12.26 10.50
CA TYR A 540 -34.75 13.53 10.49
C TYR A 540 -33.48 13.44 9.64
N LEU A 541 -32.72 12.35 9.76
CA LEU A 541 -31.49 12.16 8.98
C LEU A 541 -31.81 12.12 7.48
N LYS A 542 -32.83 11.35 7.09
CA LYS A 542 -33.26 11.24 5.71
C LYS A 542 -33.79 12.57 5.16
N ALA A 543 -34.45 13.37 5.99
CA ALA A 543 -34.92 14.70 5.59
C ALA A 543 -33.77 15.62 5.17
N VAL A 544 -32.61 15.55 5.83
CA VAL A 544 -31.41 16.32 5.45
C VAL A 544 -30.85 15.85 4.09
N GLU A 545 -30.78 14.54 3.87
CA GLU A 545 -30.29 13.97 2.60
C GLU A 545 -31.16 14.40 1.42
N ILE A 546 -32.48 14.23 1.56
CA ILE A 546 -33.44 14.59 0.53
C ILE A 546 -33.45 16.11 0.31
N PHE A 547 -33.36 16.90 1.37
CA PHE A 547 -33.27 18.35 1.25
C PHE A 547 -32.05 18.76 0.43
N LEU A 548 -30.86 18.21 0.70
CA LEU A 548 -29.66 18.51 -0.09
C LEU A 548 -29.83 18.11 -1.56
N CYS A 549 -30.37 16.91 -1.81
CA CYS A 549 -30.64 16.41 -3.15
C CYS A 549 -31.57 17.35 -3.93
N ASP A 550 -32.74 17.66 -3.38
CA ASP A 550 -33.77 18.43 -4.07
C ASP A 550 -33.42 19.92 -4.14
N LYS A 551 -32.71 20.45 -3.14
CA LYS A 551 -32.24 21.84 -3.17
C LYS A 551 -31.30 22.07 -4.34
N LEU A 552 -30.39 21.12 -4.62
CA LEU A 552 -29.55 21.19 -5.82
C LEU A 552 -30.35 21.11 -7.11
N VAL A 553 -31.42 20.32 -7.16
CA VAL A 553 -32.32 20.27 -8.32
C VAL A 553 -33.00 21.61 -8.56
N ASN A 554 -33.45 22.28 -7.49
CA ASN A 554 -34.03 23.62 -7.61
C ASN A 554 -33.01 24.64 -8.12
N ILE A 555 -31.78 24.64 -7.58
CA ILE A 555 -30.71 25.54 -8.06
C ILE A 555 -30.38 25.24 -9.52
N GLN A 556 -30.37 23.95 -9.93
CA GLN A 556 -30.16 23.54 -11.32
C GLN A 556 -31.25 24.04 -12.27
N ALA A 557 -32.49 24.19 -11.78
CA ALA A 557 -33.58 24.76 -12.56
C ALA A 557 -33.44 26.30 -12.70
N GLU A 558 -32.83 26.96 -11.72
CA GLU A 558 -32.63 28.42 -11.71
C GLU A 558 -31.35 28.86 -12.43
N LYS A 559 -30.32 27.99 -12.47
CA LYS A 559 -29.01 28.27 -13.08
C LYS A 559 -28.74 27.34 -14.27
N GLU A 560 -28.63 27.92 -15.47
CA GLU A 560 -28.16 27.18 -16.65
C GLU A 560 -26.69 26.77 -16.46
N ASN A 561 -26.37 25.48 -16.71
CA ASN A 561 -25.02 24.90 -16.68
C ASN A 561 -24.36 24.72 -15.30
N LEU A 562 -25.11 24.31 -14.29
CA LEU A 562 -24.48 23.71 -13.10
C LEU A 562 -23.61 22.49 -13.50
N PRO A 563 -22.43 22.31 -12.87
CA PRO A 563 -21.56 21.19 -13.14
C PRO A 563 -22.22 19.83 -12.93
N ARG A 564 -21.71 18.80 -13.61
CA ARG A 564 -22.20 17.44 -13.40
C ARG A 564 -21.65 16.89 -12.09
N ILE A 565 -22.41 16.03 -11.45
CA ILE A 565 -22.02 15.33 -10.23
C ILE A 565 -21.49 13.93 -10.58
N GLY A 566 -20.34 13.57 -10.00
CA GLY A 566 -19.75 12.24 -10.16
C GLY A 566 -20.45 11.24 -9.25
N ILE A 567 -20.91 10.13 -9.82
CA ILE A 567 -21.43 8.97 -9.08
C ILE A 567 -20.66 7.70 -9.49
N TYR A 568 -20.65 6.69 -8.62
CA TYR A 568 -20.15 5.36 -8.96
C TYR A 568 -21.32 4.42 -9.21
N LYS A 569 -21.43 3.89 -10.43
CA LYS A 569 -22.49 2.94 -10.81
C LYS A 569 -21.84 1.72 -11.46
N PHE A 570 -22.08 0.53 -10.90
CA PHE A 570 -21.51 -0.74 -11.39
C PHE A 570 -19.96 -0.74 -11.47
N GLY A 571 -19.29 -0.12 -10.50
CA GLY A 571 -17.82 -0.08 -10.45
C GLY A 571 -17.15 0.86 -11.45
N LYS A 572 -17.91 1.73 -12.15
CA LYS A 572 -17.36 2.75 -13.05
C LYS A 572 -17.80 4.16 -12.63
N PRO A 573 -16.89 5.15 -12.65
CA PRO A 573 -17.25 6.54 -12.42
C PRO A 573 -18.13 7.06 -13.58
N LYS A 574 -19.20 7.78 -13.25
CA LYS A 574 -20.12 8.38 -14.22
C LYS A 574 -20.50 9.79 -13.77
N ASN A 575 -20.33 10.76 -14.66
CA ASN A 575 -20.78 12.13 -14.43
C ASN A 575 -22.22 12.31 -14.92
N VAL A 576 -23.12 12.63 -13.99
CA VAL A 576 -24.57 12.75 -14.25
C VAL A 576 -25.06 14.18 -14.05
N VAL A 577 -26.14 14.52 -14.75
CA VAL A 577 -26.77 15.83 -14.63
C VAL A 577 -27.61 15.86 -13.36
N VAL A 578 -27.47 16.93 -12.56
CA VAL A 578 -28.28 17.14 -11.35
C VAL A 578 -29.77 17.11 -11.72
N GLY A 579 -30.55 16.31 -10.99
CA GLY A 579 -31.99 16.12 -11.24
C GLY A 579 -32.36 15.10 -12.32
N GLY A 580 -31.39 14.57 -13.07
CA GLY A 580 -31.61 13.46 -14.01
C GLY A 580 -31.95 12.13 -13.31
N GLU A 581 -32.36 11.13 -14.09
CA GLU A 581 -32.76 9.81 -13.56
C GLU A 581 -31.62 9.10 -12.80
N ASP A 582 -30.42 9.09 -13.37
CA ASP A 582 -29.26 8.49 -12.71
C ASP A 582 -28.83 9.25 -11.44
N TYR A 583 -29.10 10.55 -11.36
CA TYR A 583 -28.87 11.34 -10.15
C TYR A 583 -29.82 10.90 -9.04
N ARG A 584 -31.13 10.90 -9.32
CA ARG A 584 -32.15 10.55 -8.32
C ARG A 584 -31.99 9.13 -7.76
N ASN A 585 -31.46 8.22 -8.58
CA ASN A 585 -31.34 6.80 -8.23
C ASN A 585 -29.93 6.38 -7.80
N GLY A 586 -28.93 7.28 -7.83
CA GLY A 586 -27.53 6.89 -7.67
C GLY A 586 -26.65 7.89 -6.92
N VAL A 587 -27.18 9.05 -6.51
CA VAL A 587 -26.44 10.00 -5.68
C VAL A 587 -26.45 9.56 -4.22
N THR A 588 -25.29 9.62 -3.59
CA THR A 588 -25.10 9.40 -2.16
C THR A 588 -24.72 10.71 -1.47
N MET A 589 -24.76 10.72 -0.13
CA MET A 589 -24.24 11.84 0.66
C MET A 589 -22.77 12.14 0.39
N GLY A 590 -21.95 11.13 0.07
CA GLY A 590 -20.56 11.32 -0.35
C GLY A 590 -20.46 12.11 -1.66
N ASN A 591 -21.31 11.79 -2.64
CA ASN A 591 -21.31 12.50 -3.93
C ASN A 591 -21.73 13.98 -3.76
N LEU A 592 -22.77 14.24 -2.95
CA LEU A 592 -23.25 15.59 -2.67
C LEU A 592 -22.20 16.44 -1.95
N TYR A 593 -21.44 15.81 -1.06
CA TYR A 593 -20.36 16.44 -0.34
C TYR A 593 -19.22 16.90 -1.27
N ASN A 594 -18.77 16.04 -2.19
CA ASN A 594 -17.76 16.41 -3.18
C ASN A 594 -18.25 17.53 -4.09
N TYR A 595 -19.52 17.46 -4.49
CA TYR A 595 -20.14 18.51 -5.28
C TYR A 595 -20.15 19.87 -4.55
N LEU A 596 -20.39 19.88 -3.24
CA LEU A 596 -20.29 21.08 -2.40
C LEU A 596 -18.86 21.60 -2.26
N LEU A 597 -17.87 20.71 -2.17
CA LEU A 597 -16.46 21.09 -2.08
C LEU A 597 -15.99 21.82 -3.35
N ASP A 598 -16.27 21.19 -4.48
CA ASP A 598 -15.78 21.61 -5.79
C ASP A 598 -16.54 22.84 -6.28
N TYR A 599 -17.86 22.84 -6.09
CA TYR A 599 -18.76 23.83 -6.70
C TYR A 599 -19.51 24.69 -5.69
N GLY A 600 -19.17 24.62 -4.40
CA GLY A 600 -19.83 25.35 -3.31
C GLY A 600 -19.99 26.85 -3.55
N THR A 601 -19.00 27.51 -4.16
CA THR A 601 -19.09 28.94 -4.52
C THR A 601 -20.18 29.27 -5.55
N THR A 602 -20.70 28.25 -6.24
CA THR A 602 -21.73 28.39 -7.28
C THR A 602 -23.13 28.04 -6.76
N ILE A 603 -23.24 27.33 -5.65
CA ILE A 603 -24.53 26.82 -5.11
C ILE A 603 -24.86 27.34 -3.71
N LEU A 604 -23.88 27.91 -3.02
CA LEU A 604 -24.03 28.57 -1.72
C LEU A 604 -24.14 30.08 -1.91
N LYS A 605 -24.80 30.74 -0.96
CA LYS A 605 -24.87 32.21 -0.93
C LYS A 605 -23.46 32.80 -0.87
N PRO A 606 -23.22 34.00 -1.43
CA PRO A 606 -21.90 34.64 -1.41
C PRO A 606 -21.31 34.85 0.00
N VAL A 607 -22.17 34.92 1.02
CA VAL A 607 -21.81 35.11 2.43
C VAL A 607 -21.54 33.80 3.18
N ALA A 608 -21.76 32.65 2.54
CA ALA A 608 -21.51 31.33 3.12
C ALA A 608 -20.11 30.84 2.72
N ASP A 609 -19.30 30.44 3.70
CA ASP A 609 -18.00 29.86 3.44
C ASP A 609 -18.15 28.36 3.13
N LYS A 610 -17.82 27.96 1.89
CA LYS A 610 -17.88 26.56 1.47
C LYS A 610 -17.03 25.62 2.34
N ARG A 611 -15.93 26.11 2.93
CA ARG A 611 -15.10 25.32 3.85
C ARG A 611 -15.82 25.06 5.16
N LYS A 612 -16.55 26.06 5.68
CA LYS A 612 -17.37 25.90 6.87
C LYS A 612 -18.53 24.94 6.64
N VAL A 613 -19.20 25.05 5.49
CA VAL A 613 -20.26 24.10 5.09
C VAL A 613 -19.71 22.68 5.04
N LYS A 614 -18.55 22.48 4.41
CA LYS A 614 -17.83 21.19 4.42
C LYS A 614 -17.61 20.70 5.86
N GLU A 615 -17.02 21.52 6.72
CA GLU A 615 -16.66 21.15 8.08
C GLU A 615 -17.86 20.70 8.92
N TYR A 616 -18.95 21.48 8.94
CA TYR A 616 -20.10 21.12 9.79
C TYR A 616 -20.92 19.95 9.21
N VAL A 617 -21.05 19.85 7.88
CA VAL A 617 -21.75 18.71 7.24
C VAL A 617 -20.95 17.42 7.47
N THR A 618 -19.62 17.48 7.36
CA THR A 618 -18.75 16.33 7.68
C THR A 618 -18.89 15.93 9.14
N HIS A 619 -18.86 16.91 10.05
CA HIS A 619 -19.00 16.64 11.47
C HIS A 619 -20.34 16.01 11.81
N TRP A 620 -21.44 16.62 11.35
CA TRP A 620 -22.78 16.07 11.55
C TRP A 620 -22.87 14.66 10.95
N THR A 621 -22.33 14.47 9.75
CA THR A 621 -22.41 13.15 9.14
C THR A 621 -21.59 12.14 9.92
N ALA A 622 -20.33 12.40 10.27
CA ALA A 622 -19.49 11.48 11.02
C ALA A 622 -20.00 11.20 12.46
N ASN A 623 -20.46 12.22 13.18
CA ASN A 623 -20.69 12.15 14.63
C ASN A 623 -22.16 12.11 15.06
N VAL A 624 -23.09 12.40 14.16
CA VAL A 624 -24.54 12.41 14.43
C VAL A 624 -25.23 11.35 13.58
N ARG A 625 -25.05 11.41 12.25
CA ARG A 625 -25.65 10.43 11.33
C ARG A 625 -24.96 9.07 11.42
N ASN A 626 -23.63 9.04 11.32
CA ASN A 626 -22.86 7.82 11.04
C ASN A 626 -22.45 7.04 12.29
N SER A 627 -22.18 7.68 13.43
CA SER A 627 -21.71 7.00 14.64
C SER A 627 -22.83 6.45 15.53
N GLN A 628 -24.09 6.76 15.21
CA GLN A 628 -25.23 6.50 16.10
C GLN A 628 -26.29 5.59 15.47
N ILE A 629 -26.25 5.35 14.15
CA ILE A 629 -27.34 4.71 13.40
C ILE A 629 -26.78 3.59 12.52
N HIS A 630 -27.31 2.38 12.69
CA HIS A 630 -27.14 1.19 11.87
C HIS A 630 -28.50 0.50 11.72
N LYS A 631 -28.68 -0.41 10.74
CA LYS A 631 -29.96 -1.12 10.49
C LYS A 631 -30.66 -1.76 11.71
N ASP A 632 -29.92 -2.05 12.78
CA ASP A 632 -30.40 -2.68 14.02
C ASP A 632 -30.24 -1.77 15.26
N THR A 633 -30.05 -0.46 15.07
CA THR A 633 -29.89 0.50 16.16
C THR A 633 -31.13 0.59 17.07
N ILE A 634 -30.86 0.67 18.37
CA ILE A 634 -31.83 0.96 19.44
C ILE A 634 -31.30 2.19 20.17
N LEU A 635 -32.09 3.26 20.26
CA LEU A 635 -31.67 4.52 20.88
C LEU A 635 -32.35 4.76 22.23
N SER A 636 -31.67 5.48 23.12
CA SER A 636 -32.30 6.08 24.30
C SER A 636 -32.99 7.41 23.99
N ILE A 637 -33.86 7.89 24.88
CA ILE A 637 -34.53 9.19 24.74
C ILE A 637 -33.53 10.36 24.68
N ASP A 638 -32.45 10.31 25.48
CA ASP A 638 -31.46 11.37 25.55
C ASP A 638 -30.63 11.46 24.27
N GLU A 639 -30.21 10.31 23.74
CA GLU A 639 -29.53 10.22 22.44
C GLU A 639 -30.42 10.71 21.31
N THR A 640 -31.69 10.29 21.32
CA THR A 640 -32.70 10.70 20.33
C THR A 640 -32.91 12.21 20.33
N ASN A 641 -33.09 12.81 21.52
CA ASN A 641 -33.29 14.25 21.63
C ASN A 641 -32.06 15.04 21.18
N ARG A 642 -30.85 14.56 21.55
CA ARG A 642 -29.58 15.16 21.11
C ARG A 642 -29.45 15.11 19.59
N ILE A 643 -29.62 13.94 18.98
CA ILE A 643 -29.50 13.75 17.53
C ILE A 643 -30.56 14.58 16.79
N ARG A 644 -31.80 14.58 17.28
CA ARG A 644 -32.88 15.43 16.74
C ARG A 644 -32.49 16.90 16.73
N LYS A 645 -32.03 17.44 17.86
CA LYS A 645 -31.61 18.85 17.96
C LYS A 645 -30.44 19.16 17.03
N ASP A 646 -29.37 18.36 17.08
CA ASP A 646 -28.18 18.55 16.23
C ASP A 646 -28.58 18.54 14.74
N THR A 647 -29.44 17.59 14.34
CA THR A 647 -29.89 17.45 12.95
C THR A 647 -30.77 18.61 12.49
N LEU A 648 -31.68 19.09 13.33
CA LEU A 648 -32.52 20.26 13.00
C LEU A 648 -31.70 21.56 12.93
N VAL A 649 -30.69 21.72 13.79
CA VAL A 649 -29.76 22.86 13.69
C VAL A 649 -29.00 22.80 12.35
N ILE A 650 -28.53 21.63 11.95
CA ILE A 650 -27.83 21.46 10.68
C ILE A 650 -28.74 21.74 9.49
N LEU A 651 -29.98 21.24 9.49
CA LEU A 651 -30.95 21.51 8.43
C LEU A 651 -31.24 23.01 8.29
N LYS A 652 -31.39 23.71 9.41
CA LYS A 652 -31.60 25.17 9.43
C LYS A 652 -30.38 25.95 8.95
N ARG A 653 -29.17 25.51 9.33
CA ARG A 653 -27.91 26.09 8.86
C ARG A 653 -27.75 25.89 7.34
N LEU A 654 -28.03 24.69 6.83
CA LEU A 654 -28.04 24.40 5.39
C LEU A 654 -29.01 25.30 4.63
N LEU A 655 -30.24 25.48 5.12
CA LEU A 655 -31.21 26.41 4.53
C LEU A 655 -30.67 27.87 4.49
N SER A 656 -29.96 28.28 5.54
CA SER A 656 -29.37 29.61 5.64
C SER A 656 -28.20 29.81 4.66
N ASP A 657 -27.42 28.77 4.38
CA ASP A 657 -26.19 28.85 3.57
C ASP A 657 -26.42 28.62 2.07
N PHE A 658 -27.40 27.81 1.67
CA PHE A 658 -27.74 27.58 0.25
C PHE A 658 -28.50 28.75 -0.36
N GLU A 659 -28.28 29.02 -1.66
CA GLU A 659 -29.00 30.06 -2.42
C GLU A 659 -30.50 29.80 -2.54
#